data_AF-A0A6P1CNL5-F1
#
_entry.id   AF-A0A6P1CNL5-F1
#
_cell.length_a   1.000
_cell.length_b   1.000
_cell.length_c   1.000
_cell.angle_alpha   90.00
_cell.angle_beta   90.00
_cell.angle_gamma   90.00
#
_symmetry.space_group_name_H-M   'P 1'
#
loop_
_entity.id
_entity.type
_entity.pdbx_description
1 polymer ?
#
loop_
_entity_poly.entity_id
_entity_poly.type
_entity_poly.pdbx_seq_one_letter_code
_entity_poly.pdbx_strand_id
1 'polypeptide(L)'
;MTKTITAAIDRLTPAERRYVLVDFNLDKAHSYPTLTERQSSLALLEKCNLKTVRRRSAAAMQTLAFQLLNPPSSGAVALRRTVAPDSRVPAAADAVREAAQPNAFRFFAPPLEPGLIDRTDEYNQFRGLVLGAHLGRTPVVAIAGPGGFGKTTLASQVAHDVAVRESFEIVLWVETGHGCTPARVVELISDICVHLGADRPALADPTQAGLHLARVIGDRTTMLVVDNVWSANDLAPFLLGAPNCLRVVTTRNVGVCPSEALLFRLGTMTAHETQELLRRNLPGAATDHLSPLSELCGGWPLLATVVSAAVGHDIRSGATVSTAVAAAANMIQVDGPVAFDVWDTDHRRNAIGHAISASLRNLDEHVTIPGTSRLRDRYLDLCVVPASTPIPIPVLARWWATAHGWTTSATRRFCRILADRSMISAHLADQDAIILHDVFGAYLRHLVGDDQPSIHRSLLDAFRPKTERWADTETPEYLCRTLAYHLDQAGLEGELADTFSSLAFLADKVVRCGYQSLASDHQILSRRSAGLAVHLTGAGFLLHGMSSRSDIVSTLHVVAARAGYASDEECSDLGFELHDLTPAVEESTGHIGAVVSVAASANVVVSGGEDGAVRVWDELRGTLLHKSIGHTGWIHATAITPDSSIAATGGDDGEIRLWNTASGAITAIFVGHTQRIRALAFTDDGTQLISGAEDGLVCVWDIRQQTMVRSPTSIPVPVWSVAISPDSSLIAVGGEDEYVRLIDAHDGAIVSESVGHRDWVRAITFTGPDTLVSGSGDGSIRWWTVSDRRLTPTKRIQLPDRVRAVAHHRSVLAVGAEDAHIRIFHGEDCIADIPMPNGVDWIRSIAVTETGAVIAACEDGAIRKLAHGSLTTVAPGTNTVWSVAHNSARGHTLLGDGAGIVTVLQDEGLPADYRVGAGRLWSLASAAGYFAAASGDGTLHIRSVTDSDWSLRLNAEQRRTWAVVLAENGQRVAASSDDGHVRAWHLPSGELEWQVRTNAGRIRCLAFNTDGSLLAAACGDGSARLWNSAGHLQRVIPAAGGWSRTVALTPDGTRLAIGSGTGTITIRETTTGEATSELSGHTGRVLLLGFLDNHLVSVAANGTARWWGPTGDLAAEVRVDASCQAAGFDPVRRRVTIAGATGVTVLTVPRHSSRIGA
;
A
#
# COMPACT_ATOMS: atom_id res chain seq x y z
N MET A 1 -12.44 -15.83 47.59
CA MET A 1 -12.72 -14.93 46.46
C MET A 1 -13.47 -13.67 46.89
N THR A 2 -14.72 -13.76 47.38
CA THR A 2 -15.52 -12.60 47.82
C THR A 2 -14.83 -11.75 48.90
N LYS A 3 -14.28 -12.38 49.95
CA LYS A 3 -13.51 -11.67 51.01
C LYS A 3 -12.26 -10.94 50.51
N THR A 4 -11.63 -11.46 49.45
CA THR A 4 -10.39 -10.89 48.87
C THR A 4 -10.71 -9.65 48.02
N ILE A 5 -11.83 -9.68 47.30
CA ILE A 5 -12.32 -8.56 46.49
C ILE A 5 -12.81 -7.42 47.40
N THR A 6 -13.54 -7.74 48.48
CA THR A 6 -13.99 -6.73 49.46
C THR A 6 -12.81 -6.02 50.14
N ALA A 7 -11.76 -6.76 50.54
CA ALA A 7 -10.57 -6.18 51.14
C ALA A 7 -9.73 -5.32 50.18
N ALA A 8 -9.80 -5.57 48.87
CA ALA A 8 -9.14 -4.74 47.85
C ALA A 8 -9.91 -3.45 47.58
N ILE A 9 -11.25 -3.51 47.54
CA ILE A 9 -12.12 -2.34 47.39
C ILE A 9 -11.99 -1.39 48.60
N ASP A 10 -11.82 -1.94 49.81
CA ASP A 10 -11.65 -1.13 51.02
C ASP A 10 -10.33 -0.35 51.07
N ARG A 11 -9.34 -0.70 50.24
CA ARG A 11 -8.07 0.03 50.14
C ARG A 11 -8.10 1.18 49.13
N LEU A 12 -9.17 1.30 48.34
CA LEU A 12 -9.34 2.37 47.36
C LEU A 12 -9.76 3.67 48.04
N THR A 13 -9.23 4.80 47.54
CA THR A 13 -9.61 6.15 47.96
C THR A 13 -11.07 6.46 47.58
N PRO A 14 -11.72 7.45 48.21
CA PRO A 14 -13.12 7.79 47.89
C PRO A 14 -13.36 8.18 46.43
N ALA A 15 -12.33 8.70 45.74
CA ALA A 15 -12.39 9.02 44.30
C ALA A 15 -12.34 7.75 43.43
N GLU A 16 -11.55 6.74 43.82
CA GLU A 16 -11.43 5.47 43.11
C GLU A 16 -12.66 4.57 43.32
N ARG A 17 -13.28 4.61 44.51
CA ARG A 17 -14.53 3.86 44.80
C ARG A 17 -15.71 4.31 43.94
N ARG A 18 -15.73 5.55 43.42
CA ARG A 18 -16.79 6.04 42.51
C ARG A 18 -16.77 5.38 41.13
N TYR A 19 -15.64 4.75 40.74
CA TYR A 19 -15.50 4.08 39.44
C TYR A 19 -15.68 2.55 39.53
N VAL A 20 -15.87 2.01 40.74
CA VAL A 20 -16.07 0.57 40.99
C VAL A 20 -17.48 0.36 41.53
N LEU A 21 -18.49 0.57 40.70
CA LEU A 21 -19.88 0.19 40.98
C LEU A 21 -20.60 -0.05 39.65
N VAL A 22 -20.43 -1.25 39.07
CA VAL A 22 -21.33 -1.79 38.04
C VAL A 22 -21.45 -3.31 38.23
N ASP A 23 -22.69 -3.73 38.53
CA ASP A 23 -23.34 -5.04 38.43
C ASP A 23 -22.51 -6.34 38.53
N PHE A 24 -22.42 -6.87 39.76
CA PHE A 24 -22.30 -8.31 39.99
C PHE A 24 -23.70 -8.93 40.06
N ASN A 25 -24.19 -9.49 38.95
CA ASN A 25 -25.42 -10.29 38.95
C ASN A 25 -25.07 -11.77 39.23
N LEU A 26 -25.37 -12.23 40.45
CA LEU A 26 -24.95 -13.53 41.00
C LEU A 26 -25.72 -14.75 40.44
N ASP A 27 -26.75 -14.55 39.62
CA ASP A 27 -27.63 -15.65 39.15
C ASP A 27 -27.05 -16.52 38.03
N LYS A 28 -25.84 -16.23 37.50
CA LYS A 28 -25.20 -17.02 36.43
C LYS A 28 -23.98 -17.86 36.87
N ALA A 29 -23.69 -17.96 38.16
CA ALA A 29 -22.43 -18.55 38.65
C ALA A 29 -22.47 -20.08 38.90
N HIS A 30 -23.55 -20.80 38.57
CA HIS A 30 -23.70 -22.22 38.92
C HIS A 30 -23.25 -23.25 37.85
N SER A 31 -22.59 -22.83 36.76
CA SER A 31 -22.23 -23.74 35.66
C SER A 31 -20.75 -23.71 35.25
N TYR A 32 -19.81 -23.70 36.20
CA TYR A 32 -18.38 -23.87 35.90
C TYR A 32 -17.73 -24.93 36.82
N PRO A 33 -17.07 -25.97 36.27
CA PRO A 33 -16.35 -26.93 37.09
C PRO A 33 -15.05 -26.33 37.64
N THR A 34 -14.69 -26.80 38.83
CA THR A 34 -13.54 -26.43 39.66
C THR A 34 -12.20 -26.40 38.90
N LEU A 35 -11.61 -25.20 38.75
CA LEU A 35 -10.22 -25.00 38.31
C LEU A 35 -9.30 -24.87 39.53
N THR A 36 -8.20 -25.61 39.55
CA THR A 36 -7.18 -25.60 40.60
C THR A 36 -6.39 -24.28 40.69
N GLU A 37 -6.03 -23.93 41.93
CA GLU A 37 -5.70 -22.60 42.50
C GLU A 37 -4.50 -21.81 41.91
N ARG A 38 -3.87 -22.23 40.81
CA ARG A 38 -2.68 -21.54 40.26
C ARG A 38 -2.84 -20.88 38.89
N GLN A 39 -3.90 -21.18 38.13
CA GLN A 39 -4.18 -20.54 36.84
C GLN A 39 -5.29 -19.48 36.90
N SER A 40 -5.82 -19.21 38.10
CA SER A 40 -7.10 -18.53 38.29
C SER A 40 -7.07 -17.01 38.13
N SER A 41 -5.90 -16.36 38.22
CA SER A 41 -5.84 -14.89 38.23
C SER A 41 -5.69 -14.29 36.83
N LEU A 42 -4.82 -14.86 35.98
CA LEU A 42 -4.58 -14.36 34.62
C LEU A 42 -5.71 -14.78 33.65
N ALA A 43 -6.14 -16.05 33.72
CA ALA A 43 -7.16 -16.57 32.80
C ALA A 43 -8.55 -15.95 33.05
N LEU A 44 -8.83 -15.47 34.26
CA LEU A 44 -10.07 -14.74 34.55
C LEU A 44 -9.97 -13.26 34.15
N LEU A 45 -8.78 -12.65 34.22
CA LEU A 45 -8.54 -11.28 33.72
C LEU A 45 -8.53 -11.20 32.19
N GLU A 46 -8.11 -12.26 31.49
CA GLU A 46 -8.22 -12.35 30.03
C GLU A 46 -9.63 -12.74 29.56
N LYS A 47 -10.39 -13.55 30.32
CA LYS A 47 -11.76 -13.96 29.94
C LYS A 47 -12.86 -13.02 30.41
N CYS A 48 -12.61 -12.20 31.43
CA CYS A 48 -13.46 -11.05 31.74
C CYS A 48 -13.17 -9.97 30.70
N ASN A 49 -14.04 -9.89 29.70
CA ASN A 49 -14.05 -8.89 28.63
C ASN A 49 -14.12 -7.46 29.23
N LEU A 50 -12.97 -6.91 29.64
CA LEU A 50 -12.81 -5.57 30.19
C LEU A 50 -12.86 -4.55 29.04
N LYS A 51 -14.04 -4.43 28.43
CA LYS A 51 -14.36 -3.39 27.45
C LYS A 51 -14.52 -1.99 28.08
N THR A 52 -14.17 -1.80 29.35
CA THR A 52 -14.43 -0.51 30.03
C THR A 52 -13.41 -0.22 31.13
N VAL A 53 -12.14 0.03 30.76
CA VAL A 53 -11.21 0.77 31.64
C VAL A 53 -10.43 1.80 30.80
N ARG A 54 -10.72 3.08 31.04
CA ARG A 54 -10.06 4.24 30.40
C ARG A 54 -8.55 4.20 30.62
N ARG A 55 -7.77 4.44 29.55
CA ARG A 55 -6.32 4.72 29.60
C ARG A 55 -6.05 6.02 30.39
N ARG A 56 -5.91 5.94 31.71
CA ARG A 56 -5.14 6.92 32.50
C ARG A 56 -4.47 6.36 33.76
N SER A 57 -4.40 5.05 33.93
CA SER A 57 -3.79 4.41 35.11
C SER A 57 -3.04 3.10 34.80
N ALA A 58 -2.32 3.05 33.67
CA ALA A 58 -1.40 1.94 33.38
C ALA A 58 -0.26 1.85 34.42
N ALA A 59 0.21 2.99 34.95
CA ALA A 59 1.25 3.04 35.98
C ALA A 59 0.78 2.48 37.34
N ALA A 60 -0.48 2.71 37.72
CA ALA A 60 -1.05 2.19 38.97
C ALA A 60 -1.32 0.68 38.90
N MET A 61 -1.81 0.18 37.75
CA MET A 61 -2.02 -1.25 37.52
C MET A 61 -0.71 -2.03 37.37
N GLN A 62 0.34 -1.46 36.75
CA GLN A 62 1.67 -2.06 36.73
C GLN A 62 2.28 -2.14 38.14
N THR A 63 2.06 -1.12 38.98
CA THR A 63 2.53 -1.13 40.37
C THR A 63 1.79 -2.19 41.21
N LEU A 64 0.48 -2.38 40.99
CA LEU A 64 -0.31 -3.40 41.67
C LEU A 64 0.05 -4.83 41.21
N ALA A 65 0.29 -5.03 39.89
CA ALA A 65 0.75 -6.29 39.34
C ALA A 65 2.18 -6.62 39.80
N PHE A 66 3.06 -5.63 39.92
CA PHE A 66 4.43 -5.81 40.41
C PHE A 66 4.47 -6.18 41.92
N GLN A 67 3.57 -5.62 42.73
CA GLN A 67 3.44 -5.96 44.16
C GLN A 67 2.79 -7.33 44.40
N LEU A 68 1.90 -7.79 43.51
CA LEU A 68 1.27 -9.11 43.61
C LEU A 68 2.20 -10.24 43.10
N LEU A 69 3.17 -9.93 42.25
CA LEU A 69 4.11 -10.90 41.68
C LEU A 69 5.38 -11.12 42.52
N ASN A 70 5.69 -10.25 43.50
CA ASN A 70 6.90 -10.35 44.33
C ASN A 70 6.58 -10.21 45.84
N PRO A 71 6.34 -11.31 46.59
CA PRO A 71 6.41 -11.25 48.04
C PRO A 71 7.88 -11.07 48.50
N PRO A 72 8.16 -10.32 49.58
CA PRO A 72 9.53 -10.06 50.01
C PRO A 72 10.15 -11.34 50.58
N SER A 73 11.15 -11.90 49.89
CA SER A 73 12.02 -12.95 50.43
C SER A 73 13.19 -12.33 51.19
N SER A 74 13.16 -12.52 52.51
CA SER A 74 14.31 -12.39 53.41
C SER A 74 15.35 -13.46 53.10
N GLY A 75 16.64 -13.10 53.07
CA GLY A 75 17.73 -14.07 53.25
C GLY A 75 18.92 -13.87 52.31
N ALA A 76 19.91 -13.11 52.76
CA ALA A 76 21.23 -13.03 52.16
C ALA A 76 21.99 -14.37 52.34
N VAL A 77 22.60 -14.88 51.27
CA VAL A 77 23.82 -15.70 51.35
C VAL A 77 24.72 -15.35 50.17
N ALA A 78 25.85 -14.74 50.47
CA ALA A 78 26.97 -14.56 49.57
C ALA A 78 27.75 -15.88 49.45
N LEU A 79 28.21 -16.24 48.24
CA LEU A 79 29.40 -17.09 48.09
C LEU A 79 30.12 -16.78 46.77
N ARG A 80 31.41 -16.46 46.93
CA ARG A 80 32.43 -16.13 45.93
C ARG A 80 32.95 -17.39 45.20
N ARG A 81 33.72 -17.11 44.12
CA ARG A 81 34.76 -17.92 43.42
C ARG A 81 34.26 -18.64 42.17
N THR A 82 34.96 -18.68 41.03
CA THR A 82 36.37 -18.42 40.69
C THR A 82 36.52 -18.35 39.15
N VAL A 83 37.46 -17.56 38.65
CA VAL A 83 37.91 -17.55 37.24
C VAL A 83 39.17 -18.41 37.12
N ALA A 84 39.26 -19.24 36.08
CA ALA A 84 40.49 -19.74 35.43
C ALA A 84 40.14 -20.45 34.08
N PRO A 85 41.08 -20.61 33.13
CA PRO A 85 40.89 -20.21 31.73
C PRO A 85 41.04 -21.32 30.65
N ASP A 86 40.81 -20.91 29.40
CA ASP A 86 41.23 -21.49 28.10
C ASP A 86 40.49 -22.72 27.52
N SER A 87 39.75 -22.49 26.42
CA SER A 87 40.16 -22.96 25.07
C SER A 87 39.23 -22.43 23.94
N ARG A 88 39.88 -21.98 22.86
CA ARG A 88 39.42 -21.33 21.62
C ARG A 88 38.26 -21.98 20.83
N VAL A 89 37.30 -21.16 20.37
CA VAL A 89 36.60 -21.22 19.05
C VAL A 89 36.20 -19.77 18.64
N PRO A 90 36.26 -19.33 17.35
CA PRO A 90 36.10 -17.94 16.94
C PRO A 90 34.64 -17.45 16.93
N ALA A 91 34.47 -16.15 17.20
CA ALA A 91 33.20 -15.45 17.32
C ALA A 91 32.42 -15.37 15.99
N ALA A 92 31.22 -15.97 16.00
CA ALA A 92 30.13 -15.73 15.05
C ALA A 92 28.80 -15.53 15.81
N ALA A 93 28.85 -14.91 16.99
CA ALA A 93 27.70 -14.80 17.90
C ALA A 93 27.45 -13.38 18.45
N ASP A 94 28.16 -12.35 17.95
CA ASP A 94 27.94 -10.96 18.38
C ASP A 94 27.05 -10.15 17.41
N ALA A 95 26.50 -10.76 16.35
CA ALA A 95 25.64 -10.06 15.38
C ALA A 95 24.12 -10.11 15.70
N VAL A 96 23.69 -10.71 16.83
CA VAL A 96 22.26 -10.86 17.15
C VAL A 96 21.91 -10.31 18.54
N ARG A 97 22.74 -9.40 19.10
CA ARG A 97 22.48 -8.82 20.41
C ARG A 97 22.60 -7.28 20.49
N GLU A 98 22.25 -6.61 19.39
CA GLU A 98 21.99 -5.16 19.34
C GLU A 98 20.57 -4.83 18.82
N ALA A 99 19.59 -5.70 19.08
CA ALA A 99 18.19 -5.35 18.92
C ALA A 99 17.60 -4.90 20.28
N ALA A 100 17.13 -3.65 20.31
CA ALA A 100 16.36 -2.97 21.36
C ALA A 100 17.14 -2.34 22.53
N GLN A 101 17.86 -1.24 22.26
CA GLN A 101 17.89 -0.10 23.17
C GLN A 101 16.93 0.98 22.62
N PRO A 102 15.93 1.49 23.38
CA PRO A 102 14.90 2.37 22.82
C PRO A 102 15.35 3.80 22.44
N ASN A 103 16.58 4.23 22.75
CA ASN A 103 17.04 5.63 22.58
C ASN A 103 18.48 5.75 22.06
N ALA A 104 18.91 4.90 21.11
CA ALA A 104 20.20 5.10 20.44
C ALA A 104 20.06 6.16 19.32
N PHE A 105 20.91 7.19 19.36
CA PHE A 105 21.06 8.19 18.29
C PHE A 105 21.25 7.49 16.93
N ARG A 106 20.40 7.81 15.95
CA ARG A 106 20.45 7.17 14.63
C ARG A 106 21.16 8.08 13.64
N PHE A 107 22.36 7.65 13.24
CA PHE A 107 23.23 8.39 12.34
C PHE A 107 23.44 7.63 11.03
N PHE A 108 22.96 8.21 9.94
CA PHE A 108 23.11 7.66 8.59
C PHE A 108 23.61 8.76 7.66
N ALA A 109 24.94 8.96 7.62
CA ALA A 109 25.60 9.89 6.71
C ALA A 109 26.96 9.31 6.28
N PRO A 110 27.48 9.68 5.08
CA PRO A 110 28.76 9.20 4.60
C PRO A 110 29.91 9.66 5.51
N PRO A 111 30.98 8.87 5.69
CA PRO A 111 32.12 9.27 6.52
C PRO A 111 32.79 10.53 5.97
N LEU A 112 33.45 11.29 6.84
CA LEU A 112 34.20 12.48 6.43
C LEU A 112 35.32 12.11 5.44
N GLU A 113 35.46 12.90 4.37
CA GLU A 113 36.50 12.69 3.36
C GLU A 113 37.90 12.78 3.97
N PRO A 114 38.80 11.79 3.72
CA PRO A 114 40.19 11.89 4.13
C PRO A 114 40.88 13.11 3.51
N GLY A 115 41.56 13.92 4.31
CA GLY A 115 42.32 15.09 3.80
C GLY A 115 41.52 16.38 3.66
N LEU A 116 40.28 16.40 4.12
CA LEU A 116 39.38 17.54 4.27
C LEU A 116 40.10 18.88 4.62
N ILE A 117 39.95 19.90 3.77
CA ILE A 117 40.40 21.26 4.09
C ILE A 117 39.36 21.95 4.96
N ASP A 118 39.84 22.56 6.05
CA ASP A 118 39.02 23.37 6.94
C ASP A 118 38.70 24.71 6.24
N ARG A 119 37.48 24.83 5.73
CA ARG A 119 36.92 26.07 5.19
C ARG A 119 36.19 26.80 6.31
N THR A 120 36.96 27.25 7.31
CA THR A 120 36.44 27.62 8.62
C THR A 120 35.34 28.68 8.57
N ASP A 121 35.46 29.66 7.67
CA ASP A 121 34.46 30.72 7.54
C ASP A 121 33.15 30.20 6.93
N GLU A 122 33.20 29.50 5.79
CA GLU A 122 32.00 28.92 5.18
C GLU A 122 31.38 27.81 6.04
N TYR A 123 32.20 27.01 6.72
CA TYR A 123 31.76 25.99 7.66
C TYR A 123 31.00 26.62 8.83
N ASN A 124 31.57 27.63 9.49
CA ASN A 124 30.92 28.28 10.62
C ASN A 124 29.64 29.01 10.20
N GLN A 125 29.64 29.66 9.03
CA GLN A 125 28.45 30.31 8.48
C GLN A 125 27.36 29.28 8.16
N PHE A 126 27.70 28.19 7.49
CA PHE A 126 26.73 27.16 7.11
C PHE A 126 26.19 26.39 8.32
N ARG A 127 27.06 26.02 9.27
CA ARG A 127 26.68 25.45 10.57
C ARG A 127 25.72 26.37 11.33
N GLY A 128 26.05 27.66 11.42
CA GLY A 128 25.20 28.66 12.04
C GLY A 128 23.83 28.79 11.35
N LEU A 129 23.80 28.74 10.02
CA LEU A 129 22.58 28.76 9.24
C LEU A 129 21.70 27.52 9.49
N VAL A 130 22.28 26.32 9.55
CA VAL A 130 21.57 25.06 9.81
C VAL A 130 20.97 25.05 11.22
N LEU A 131 21.75 25.40 12.25
CA LEU A 131 21.25 25.47 13.63
C LEU A 131 20.23 26.61 13.81
N GLY A 132 20.44 27.75 13.16
CA GLY A 132 19.49 28.87 13.15
C GLY A 132 18.17 28.52 12.46
N ALA A 133 18.22 27.81 11.33
CA ALA A 133 17.05 27.32 10.62
C ALA A 133 16.25 26.31 11.45
N HIS A 134 16.94 25.40 12.14
CA HIS A 134 16.31 24.47 13.07
C HIS A 134 15.55 25.20 14.19
N LEU A 135 16.21 26.16 14.85
CA LEU A 135 15.58 26.97 15.92
C LEU A 135 14.43 27.84 15.40
N GLY A 136 14.59 28.41 14.20
CA GLY A 136 13.59 29.23 13.52
C GLY A 136 12.48 28.43 12.82
N ARG A 137 12.49 27.10 12.91
CA ARG A 137 11.57 26.18 12.20
C ARG A 137 11.48 26.43 10.69
N THR A 138 12.58 26.87 10.07
CA THR A 138 12.66 26.92 8.62
C THR A 138 12.84 25.49 8.08
N PRO A 139 11.98 25.02 7.17
CA PRO A 139 11.96 23.60 6.79
C PRO A 139 13.11 23.19 5.88
N VAL A 140 13.70 24.13 5.12
CA VAL A 140 14.70 23.83 4.08
C VAL A 140 15.87 24.81 4.13
N VAL A 141 17.08 24.28 4.14
CA VAL A 141 18.34 25.01 3.91
C VAL A 141 19.01 24.42 2.69
N ALA A 142 19.24 25.23 1.67
CA ALA A 142 19.88 24.82 0.42
C ALA A 142 21.32 25.32 0.36
N ILE A 143 22.29 24.41 0.21
CA ILE A 143 23.65 24.75 -0.20
C ILE A 143 23.76 24.67 -1.71
N ALA A 144 23.89 25.83 -2.35
CA ALA A 144 23.97 25.94 -3.79
C ALA A 144 25.34 26.42 -4.24
N GLY A 145 25.79 25.91 -5.38
CA GLY A 145 27.05 26.31 -5.95
C GLY A 145 27.50 25.40 -7.09
N PRO A 146 28.54 25.81 -7.83
CA PRO A 146 29.06 25.06 -8.95
C PRO A 146 29.45 23.61 -8.58
N GLY A 147 29.40 22.69 -9.55
CA GLY A 147 29.84 21.29 -9.36
C GLY A 147 31.30 21.20 -8.93
N GLY A 148 31.62 20.32 -7.98
CA GLY A 148 33.00 20.14 -7.49
C GLY A 148 33.54 21.23 -6.56
N PHE A 149 32.69 22.14 -6.06
CA PHE A 149 33.08 23.20 -5.10
C PHE A 149 33.06 22.77 -3.63
N GLY A 150 32.74 21.50 -3.35
CA GLY A 150 32.74 20.95 -1.98
C GLY A 150 31.43 21.11 -1.22
N LYS A 151 30.28 21.17 -1.91
CA LYS A 151 28.95 21.25 -1.26
C LYS A 151 28.65 20.03 -0.39
N THR A 152 28.76 18.84 -0.99
CA THR A 152 28.63 17.54 -0.33
C THR A 152 29.60 17.43 0.85
N THR A 153 30.86 17.85 0.64
CA THR A 153 31.90 17.89 1.66
C THR A 153 31.51 18.78 2.85
N LEU A 154 31.07 20.02 2.60
CA LEU A 154 30.65 20.96 3.65
C LEU A 154 29.38 20.50 4.38
N ALA A 155 28.41 19.92 3.66
CA ALA A 155 27.20 19.35 4.25
C ALA A 155 27.51 18.14 5.14
N SER A 156 28.45 17.28 4.74
CA SER A 156 28.91 16.16 5.56
C SER A 156 29.65 16.63 6.82
N GLN A 157 30.50 17.65 6.72
CA GLN A 157 31.14 18.28 7.88
C GLN A 157 30.12 18.77 8.91
N VAL A 158 29.08 19.47 8.46
CA VAL A 158 28.02 19.98 9.35
C VAL A 158 27.18 18.83 9.94
N ALA A 159 26.86 17.80 9.16
CA ALA A 159 26.15 16.62 9.66
C ALA A 159 26.94 15.88 10.76
N HIS A 160 28.28 15.93 10.73
CA HIS A 160 29.16 15.33 11.74
C HIS A 160 29.46 16.25 12.94
N ASP A 161 29.05 17.52 12.88
CA ASP A 161 29.31 18.48 13.95
C ASP A 161 28.63 18.06 15.26
N VAL A 162 29.34 18.26 16.38
CA VAL A 162 28.85 17.87 17.71
C VAL A 162 27.56 18.61 18.05
N ALA A 163 27.46 19.92 17.77
CA ALA A 163 26.27 20.68 18.11
C ALA A 163 25.07 20.30 17.24
N VAL A 164 25.29 19.89 15.99
CA VAL A 164 24.24 19.34 15.12
C VAL A 164 23.76 18.00 15.67
N ARG A 165 24.66 17.09 16.02
CA ARG A 165 24.31 15.78 16.60
C ARG A 165 23.61 15.88 17.96
N GLU A 166 23.87 16.95 18.72
CA GLU A 166 23.16 17.25 19.97
C GLU A 166 21.78 17.90 19.74
N SER A 167 21.56 18.55 18.58
CA SER A 167 20.32 19.28 18.26
C SER A 167 19.27 18.43 17.52
N PHE A 168 19.67 17.32 16.90
CA PHE A 168 18.79 16.43 16.17
C PHE A 168 18.83 15.01 16.75
N GLU A 169 17.69 14.36 16.92
CA GLU A 169 17.60 12.95 17.32
C GLU A 169 18.08 11.99 16.22
N ILE A 170 17.91 12.40 14.95
CA ILE A 170 18.19 11.59 13.77
C ILE A 170 18.87 12.44 12.70
N VAL A 171 19.96 11.92 12.12
CA VAL A 171 20.59 12.49 10.92
C VAL A 171 20.54 11.45 9.80
N LEU A 172 19.88 11.79 8.70
CA LEU A 172 19.66 10.94 7.53
C LEU A 172 20.32 11.57 6.29
N TRP A 173 20.82 10.73 5.39
CA TRP A 173 21.45 11.16 4.15
C TRP A 173 20.94 10.34 2.97
N VAL A 174 20.61 11.02 1.88
CA VAL A 174 20.19 10.41 0.62
C VAL A 174 20.82 11.17 -0.55
N GLU A 175 21.21 10.47 -1.60
CA GLU A 175 21.72 11.09 -2.83
C GLU A 175 20.78 10.78 -4.00
N THR A 176 20.23 11.82 -4.64
CA THR A 176 19.32 11.64 -5.79
C THR A 176 20.08 11.60 -7.11
N GLY A 177 21.04 12.51 -7.30
CA GLY A 177 21.84 12.61 -8.52
C GLY A 177 21.06 13.11 -9.75
N HIS A 178 21.72 13.10 -10.92
CA HIS A 178 21.14 13.57 -12.18
C HIS A 178 20.30 12.48 -12.86
N GLY A 179 19.05 12.80 -13.23
CA GLY A 179 18.17 11.86 -13.95
C GLY A 179 17.58 10.78 -13.05
N CYS A 180 17.41 11.09 -11.76
CA CYS A 180 16.74 10.21 -10.81
C CYS A 180 15.32 9.91 -11.29
N THR A 181 14.95 8.64 -11.37
CA THR A 181 13.59 8.26 -11.75
C THR A 181 12.65 8.32 -10.54
N PRO A 182 11.34 8.52 -10.75
CA PRO A 182 10.33 8.36 -9.70
C PRO A 182 10.50 7.07 -8.88
N ALA A 183 10.64 5.94 -9.54
CA ALA A 183 10.83 4.65 -8.87
C ALA A 183 12.12 4.61 -8.03
N ARG A 184 13.20 5.25 -8.48
CA ARG A 184 14.43 5.35 -7.68
C ARG A 184 14.21 6.19 -6.42
N VAL A 185 13.43 7.26 -6.49
CA VAL A 185 13.06 8.06 -5.30
C VAL A 185 12.28 7.20 -4.29
N VAL A 186 11.34 6.38 -4.76
CA VAL A 186 10.60 5.42 -3.91
C VAL A 186 11.55 4.43 -3.23
N GLU A 187 12.52 3.88 -3.95
CA GLU A 187 13.53 2.98 -3.38
C GLU A 187 14.36 3.67 -2.31
N LEU A 188 14.90 4.86 -2.61
CA LEU A 188 15.71 5.63 -1.67
C LEU A 188 14.94 5.91 -0.37
N ILE A 189 13.67 6.29 -0.50
CA ILE A 189 12.79 6.51 0.65
C ILE A 189 12.53 5.20 1.41
N SER A 190 12.29 4.11 0.70
CA SER A 190 12.08 2.79 1.31
C SER A 190 13.30 2.35 2.12
N ASP A 191 14.50 2.58 1.61
CA ASP A 191 15.75 2.25 2.29
C ASP A 191 15.92 3.08 3.57
N ILE A 192 15.55 4.37 3.54
CA ILE A 192 15.49 5.22 4.75
C ILE A 192 14.48 4.66 5.77
N CYS A 193 13.28 4.25 5.32
CA CYS A 193 12.26 3.71 6.21
C CYS A 193 12.73 2.42 6.92
N VAL A 194 13.38 1.52 6.18
CA VAL A 194 14.00 0.31 6.74
C VAL A 194 15.09 0.67 7.75
N HIS A 195 15.93 1.67 7.45
CA HIS A 195 16.95 2.15 8.39
C HIS A 195 16.34 2.75 9.68
N LEU A 196 15.17 3.38 9.57
CA LEU A 196 14.38 3.87 10.70
C LEU A 196 13.64 2.75 11.45
N GLY A 197 13.80 1.48 11.02
CA GLY A 197 13.18 0.30 11.65
C GLY A 197 11.71 0.13 11.30
N ALA A 198 11.23 0.76 10.23
CA ALA A 198 9.90 0.55 9.68
C ALA A 198 9.92 -0.51 8.58
N ASP A 199 8.78 -1.14 8.34
CA ASP A 199 8.61 -2.06 7.22
C ASP A 199 8.80 -1.33 5.89
N ARG A 200 9.28 -2.06 4.88
CA ARG A 200 9.50 -1.49 3.55
C ARG A 200 8.14 -1.09 2.95
N PRO A 201 7.89 0.19 2.67
CA PRO A 201 6.57 0.63 2.23
C PRO A 201 6.24 0.06 0.86
N ALA A 202 5.02 -0.41 0.73
CA ALA A 202 4.54 -1.07 -0.46
C ALA A 202 3.93 -0.04 -1.43
N LEU A 203 4.75 0.92 -1.83
CA LEU A 203 4.33 2.10 -2.58
C LEU A 203 5.10 2.14 -3.91
N ALA A 204 4.41 2.45 -5.01
CA ALA A 204 5.03 2.56 -6.34
C ALA A 204 5.19 4.03 -6.77
N ASP A 205 4.52 4.96 -6.08
CA ASP A 205 4.55 6.39 -6.38
C ASP A 205 5.46 7.16 -5.38
N PRO A 206 6.33 8.06 -5.86
CA PRO A 206 7.27 8.80 -5.03
C PRO A 206 6.61 9.67 -3.97
N THR A 207 5.48 10.30 -4.31
CA THR A 207 4.74 11.17 -3.40
C THR A 207 4.21 10.35 -2.23
N GLN A 208 3.66 9.16 -2.52
CA GLN A 208 3.22 8.22 -1.49
C GLN A 208 4.38 7.79 -0.58
N ALA A 209 5.53 7.44 -1.18
CA ALA A 209 6.73 7.07 -0.43
C ALA A 209 7.20 8.21 0.49
N GLY A 210 7.23 9.44 0.00
CA GLY A 210 7.62 10.63 0.76
C GLY A 210 6.72 10.88 1.98
N LEU A 211 5.41 10.74 1.80
CA LEU A 211 4.44 10.83 2.88
C LEU A 211 4.56 9.71 3.91
N HIS A 212 4.86 8.49 3.46
CA HIS A 212 5.14 7.38 4.37
C HIS A 212 6.40 7.67 5.19
N LEU A 213 7.48 8.15 4.57
CA LEU A 213 8.69 8.57 5.27
C LEU A 213 8.40 9.65 6.31
N ALA A 214 7.58 10.64 5.97
CA ALA A 214 7.17 11.68 6.90
C ALA A 214 6.49 11.12 8.16
N ARG A 215 5.65 10.09 8.00
CA ARG A 215 5.00 9.39 9.12
C ARG A 215 5.97 8.54 9.91
N VAL A 216 6.88 7.83 9.24
CA VAL A 216 7.93 7.06 9.90
C VAL A 216 8.75 8.00 10.76
N ILE A 217 9.21 9.14 10.23
CA ILE A 217 9.92 10.18 11.00
C ILE A 217 9.07 10.66 12.18
N GLY A 218 7.80 10.99 11.95
CA GLY A 218 6.86 11.41 13.00
C GLY A 218 7.24 12.77 13.59
N ASP A 219 7.15 12.89 14.92
CA ASP A 219 7.48 14.14 15.65
C ASP A 219 8.97 14.29 15.99
N ARG A 220 9.81 13.32 15.60
CA ARG A 220 11.24 13.29 15.95
C ARG A 220 12.02 14.41 15.28
N THR A 221 12.88 15.08 16.04
CA THR A 221 13.77 16.12 15.49
C THR A 221 14.78 15.50 14.53
N THR A 222 14.63 15.77 13.24
CA THR A 222 15.37 15.07 12.18
C THR A 222 16.10 16.06 11.28
N MET A 223 17.34 15.76 10.93
CA MET A 223 18.04 16.42 9.82
C MET A 223 18.11 15.43 8.66
N LEU A 224 17.49 15.78 7.52
CA LEU A 224 17.52 14.98 6.30
C LEU A 224 18.36 15.71 5.25
N VAL A 225 19.51 15.17 4.91
CA VAL A 225 20.34 15.67 3.82
C VAL A 225 19.91 15.02 2.51
N VAL A 226 19.44 15.82 1.56
CA VAL A 226 19.13 15.41 0.18
C VAL A 226 20.23 15.96 -0.72
N ASP A 227 21.20 15.11 -1.03
CA ASP A 227 22.42 15.45 -1.75
C ASP A 227 22.26 15.34 -3.26
N ASN A 228 22.90 16.26 -3.97
CA ASN A 228 23.00 16.34 -5.42
C ASN A 228 21.63 16.37 -6.14
N VAL A 229 20.78 17.32 -5.78
CA VAL A 229 19.45 17.51 -6.37
C VAL A 229 19.53 18.25 -7.70
N TRP A 230 18.96 17.67 -8.76
CA TRP A 230 18.92 18.24 -10.11
C TRP A 230 17.54 18.69 -10.58
N SER A 231 16.47 18.09 -10.05
CA SER A 231 15.08 18.38 -10.41
C SER A 231 14.23 18.61 -9.16
N ALA A 232 13.25 19.52 -9.27
CA ALA A 232 12.26 19.73 -8.22
C ALA A 232 11.42 18.46 -7.97
N ASN A 233 11.18 17.64 -9.01
CA ASN A 233 10.40 16.41 -8.88
C ASN A 233 11.11 15.35 -8.03
N ASP A 234 12.44 15.33 -8.04
CA ASP A 234 13.24 14.36 -7.28
C ASP A 234 13.31 14.76 -5.79
N LEU A 235 13.25 16.07 -5.54
CA LEU A 235 13.25 16.64 -4.19
C LEU A 235 11.86 16.61 -3.55
N ALA A 236 10.80 16.81 -4.33
CA ALA A 236 9.43 17.01 -3.84
C ALA A 236 8.98 15.93 -2.83
N PRO A 237 9.20 14.61 -3.06
CA PRO A 237 8.87 13.57 -2.09
C PRO A 237 9.52 13.73 -0.71
N PHE A 238 10.76 14.24 -0.64
CA PHE A 238 11.49 14.44 0.62
C PHE A 238 11.05 15.71 1.37
N LEU A 239 10.30 16.60 0.71
CA LEU A 239 9.74 17.81 1.30
C LEU A 239 8.39 17.56 1.99
N LEU A 240 7.75 16.41 1.79
CA LEU A 240 6.41 16.12 2.30
C LEU A 240 6.42 15.87 3.82
N GLY A 241 5.48 16.48 4.54
CA GLY A 241 5.19 16.26 5.98
C GLY A 241 6.36 16.49 6.96
N ALA A 242 6.31 15.87 8.15
CA ALA A 242 7.33 15.91 9.21
C ALA A 242 7.80 17.34 9.59
N PRO A 243 7.01 18.10 10.38
CA PRO A 243 7.27 19.50 10.68
C PRO A 243 8.54 19.75 11.49
N ASN A 244 9.07 18.72 12.18
CA ASN A 244 10.32 18.77 12.94
C ASN A 244 11.53 18.24 12.15
N CYS A 245 11.39 18.05 10.85
CA CYS A 245 12.46 17.63 9.96
C CYS A 245 13.06 18.82 9.19
N LEU A 246 14.32 19.15 9.45
CA LEU A 246 15.08 20.12 8.66
C LEU A 246 15.67 19.42 7.43
N ARG A 247 15.35 19.91 6.23
CA ARG A 247 15.94 19.41 4.99
C ARG A 247 17.16 20.24 4.63
N VAL A 248 18.31 19.59 4.51
CA VAL A 248 19.51 20.20 3.96
C VAL A 248 19.70 19.71 2.54
N VAL A 249 19.54 20.60 1.56
CA VAL A 249 19.57 20.25 0.13
C VAL A 249 20.87 20.72 -0.47
N THR A 250 21.62 19.85 -1.13
CA THR A 250 22.76 20.29 -1.96
C THR A 250 22.33 20.31 -3.43
N THR A 251 22.59 21.43 -4.12
CA THR A 251 22.21 21.57 -5.53
C THR A 251 23.12 22.50 -6.31
N ARG A 252 23.07 22.38 -7.64
CA ARG A 252 23.66 23.34 -8.59
C ARG A 252 22.62 24.30 -9.13
N ASN A 253 21.35 23.90 -9.09
CA ASN A 253 20.24 24.65 -9.65
C ASN A 253 19.37 25.15 -8.50
N VAL A 254 19.52 26.42 -8.14
CA VAL A 254 18.76 27.03 -7.04
C VAL A 254 17.24 26.94 -7.28
N GLY A 255 16.81 26.90 -8.55
CA GLY A 255 15.39 26.82 -8.92
C GLY A 255 14.72 25.49 -8.61
N VAL A 256 15.45 24.46 -8.15
CA VAL A 256 14.85 23.19 -7.69
C VAL A 256 14.34 23.27 -6.26
N CYS A 257 14.83 24.24 -5.48
CA CYS A 257 14.43 24.43 -4.09
C CYS A 257 13.15 25.27 -4.02
N PRO A 258 12.31 25.05 -2.99
CA PRO A 258 11.14 25.89 -2.78
C PRO A 258 11.55 27.34 -2.47
N SER A 259 10.65 28.29 -2.74
CA SER A 259 10.96 29.73 -2.63
C SER A 259 11.26 30.18 -1.20
N GLU A 260 10.75 29.46 -0.20
CA GLU A 260 11.02 29.66 1.22
C GLU A 260 12.35 29.06 1.72
N ALA A 261 13.12 28.37 0.88
CA ALA A 261 14.39 27.76 1.28
C ALA A 261 15.45 28.83 1.59
N LEU A 262 16.17 28.67 2.71
CA LEU A 262 17.33 29.49 3.03
C LEU A 262 18.52 29.08 2.17
N LEU A 263 19.01 30.00 1.36
CA LEU A 263 20.07 29.74 0.39
C LEU A 263 21.46 30.10 0.93
N PHE A 264 22.34 29.11 1.01
CA PHE A 264 23.78 29.30 1.21
C PHE A 264 24.51 29.13 -0.12
N ARG A 265 25.08 30.21 -0.66
CA ARG A 265 25.88 30.16 -1.89
C ARG A 265 27.32 29.84 -1.57
N LEU A 266 27.76 28.62 -1.89
CA LEU A 266 29.13 28.20 -1.68
C LEU A 266 30.05 28.82 -2.75
N GLY A 267 30.99 29.65 -2.29
CA GLY A 267 32.01 30.28 -3.13
C GLY A 267 33.21 29.38 -3.43
N THR A 268 34.11 29.88 -4.27
CA THR A 268 35.43 29.30 -4.51
C THR A 268 36.26 29.25 -3.22
N MET A 269 37.19 28.30 -3.13
CA MET A 269 38.23 28.32 -2.11
C MET A 269 39.13 29.55 -2.27
N THR A 270 39.61 30.09 -1.17
CA THR A 270 40.66 31.10 -1.17
C THR A 270 41.96 30.54 -1.72
N ALA A 271 42.88 31.41 -2.13
CA ALA A 271 44.21 30.98 -2.57
C ALA A 271 44.96 30.21 -1.47
N HIS A 272 44.81 30.62 -0.21
CA HIS A 272 45.42 29.94 0.93
C HIS A 272 44.87 28.51 1.11
N GLU A 273 43.54 28.35 1.11
CA GLU A 273 42.90 27.03 1.23
C GLU A 273 43.25 26.12 0.04
N THR A 274 43.31 26.69 -1.17
CA THR A 274 43.69 25.96 -2.39
C THR A 274 45.14 25.50 -2.30
N GLN A 275 46.06 26.36 -1.86
CA GLN A 275 47.46 25.99 -1.63
C GLN A 275 47.61 24.93 -0.54
N GLU A 276 46.80 24.98 0.51
CA GLU A 276 46.78 23.96 1.56
C GLU A 276 46.31 22.60 1.01
N LEU A 277 45.25 22.58 0.19
CA LEU A 277 44.80 21.39 -0.53
C LEU A 277 45.91 20.82 -1.42
N LEU A 278 46.55 21.67 -2.22
CA LEU A 278 47.65 21.27 -3.10
C LEU A 278 48.85 20.75 -2.30
N ARG A 279 49.21 21.41 -1.19
CA ARG A 279 50.35 21.04 -0.32
C ARG A 279 50.18 19.67 0.32
N ARG A 280 48.95 19.33 0.75
CA ARG A 280 48.65 18.00 1.31
C ARG A 280 48.87 16.88 0.30
N ASN A 281 48.48 17.13 -0.95
CA ASN A 281 48.65 16.16 -2.05
C ASN A 281 50.07 16.18 -2.65
N LEU A 282 50.86 17.23 -2.39
CA LEU A 282 52.25 17.44 -2.85
C LEU A 282 53.21 17.70 -1.67
N PRO A 283 53.43 16.73 -0.77
CA PRO A 283 54.27 16.93 0.40
C PRO A 283 55.72 17.27 0.00
N GLY A 284 56.21 18.43 0.42
CA GLY A 284 57.57 18.91 0.14
C GLY A 284 57.70 19.97 -0.97
N ALA A 285 56.61 20.35 -1.65
CA ALA A 285 56.62 21.46 -2.60
C ALA A 285 56.74 22.81 -1.88
N ALA A 286 57.68 23.66 -2.31
CA ALA A 286 57.82 25.03 -1.82
C ALA A 286 56.62 25.90 -2.21
N THR A 287 56.30 26.92 -1.40
CA THR A 287 55.17 27.83 -1.65
C THR A 287 55.24 28.50 -3.03
N ASP A 288 56.45 28.82 -3.50
CA ASP A 288 56.69 29.44 -4.81
C ASP A 288 56.26 28.54 -5.99
N HIS A 289 56.23 27.22 -5.79
CA HIS A 289 55.75 26.26 -6.78
C HIS A 289 54.23 26.01 -6.69
N LEU A 290 53.59 26.33 -5.57
CA LEU A 290 52.16 26.12 -5.35
C LEU A 290 51.31 27.32 -5.79
N SER A 291 51.84 28.54 -5.72
CA SER A 291 51.12 29.76 -6.13
C SER A 291 50.65 29.71 -7.59
N PRO A 292 51.47 29.35 -8.60
CA PRO A 292 51.02 29.28 -9.99
C PRO A 292 49.91 28.24 -10.20
N LEU A 293 50.00 27.07 -9.56
CA LEU A 293 48.95 26.04 -9.64
C LEU A 293 47.67 26.49 -8.93
N SER A 294 47.79 27.19 -7.80
CA SER A 294 46.64 27.73 -7.08
C SER A 294 45.88 28.77 -7.90
N GLU A 295 46.59 29.65 -8.62
CA GLU A 295 46.00 30.62 -9.53
C GLU A 295 45.30 29.93 -10.70
N LEU A 296 45.94 28.93 -11.29
CA LEU A 296 45.37 28.14 -12.40
C LEU A 296 44.14 27.32 -12.00
N CYS A 297 44.07 26.85 -10.75
CA CYS A 297 42.92 26.10 -10.26
C CYS A 297 41.72 26.99 -9.92
N GLY A 298 41.89 28.32 -9.87
CA GLY A 298 40.78 29.28 -9.71
C GLY A 298 39.93 29.08 -8.46
N GLY A 299 40.50 28.52 -7.39
CA GLY A 299 39.76 28.21 -6.16
C GLY A 299 38.74 27.07 -6.31
N TRP A 300 38.87 26.22 -7.32
CA TRP A 300 38.00 25.06 -7.52
C TRP A 300 38.59 23.79 -6.86
N PRO A 301 38.02 23.30 -5.73
CA PRO A 301 38.59 22.16 -5.01
C PRO A 301 38.77 20.90 -5.87
N LEU A 302 37.75 20.52 -6.66
CA LEU A 302 37.85 19.31 -7.50
C LEU A 302 38.99 19.40 -8.52
N LEU A 303 39.19 20.57 -9.15
CA LEU A 303 40.29 20.78 -10.09
C LEU A 303 41.64 20.79 -9.37
N ALA A 304 41.75 21.46 -8.22
CA ALA A 304 42.97 21.47 -7.42
C ALA A 304 43.37 20.05 -6.97
N THR A 305 42.41 19.21 -6.58
CA THR A 305 42.66 17.81 -6.23
C THR A 305 43.15 17.01 -7.44
N VAL A 306 42.51 17.14 -8.61
CA VAL A 306 42.95 16.44 -9.84
C VAL A 306 44.34 16.91 -10.30
N VAL A 307 44.59 18.22 -10.29
CA VAL A 307 45.88 18.81 -10.71
C VAL A 307 47.00 18.41 -9.75
N SER A 308 46.78 18.46 -8.43
CA SER A 308 47.79 18.02 -7.46
C SER A 308 48.06 16.52 -7.53
N ALA A 309 47.04 15.70 -7.78
CA ALA A 309 47.24 14.26 -7.99
C ALA A 309 48.11 13.97 -9.23
N ALA A 310 47.89 14.71 -10.33
CA ALA A 310 48.69 14.61 -11.55
C ALA A 310 50.15 15.04 -11.31
N VAL A 311 50.38 16.24 -10.76
CA VAL A 311 51.73 16.76 -10.46
C VAL A 311 52.47 15.86 -9.47
N GLY A 312 51.77 15.34 -8.46
CA GLY A 312 52.34 14.49 -7.43
C GLY A 312 52.80 13.14 -7.98
N HIS A 313 52.12 12.65 -9.02
CA HIS A 313 52.56 11.46 -9.74
C HIS A 313 53.84 11.73 -10.53
N ASP A 314 53.91 12.82 -11.31
CA ASP A 314 55.10 13.15 -12.10
C ASP A 314 56.36 13.25 -11.22
N ILE A 315 56.21 13.83 -10.03
CA ILE A 315 57.28 13.90 -9.02
C ILE A 315 57.70 12.49 -8.58
N ARG A 316 56.74 11.60 -8.27
CA ARG A 316 57.04 10.20 -7.91
C ARG A 316 57.66 9.41 -9.06
N SER A 317 57.37 9.79 -10.29
CA SER A 317 57.93 9.20 -11.52
C SER A 317 59.32 9.77 -11.89
N GLY A 318 59.88 10.67 -11.08
CA GLY A 318 61.25 11.16 -11.20
C GLY A 318 61.38 12.59 -11.76
N ALA A 319 60.27 13.29 -12.04
CA ALA A 319 60.31 14.70 -12.41
C ALA A 319 60.65 15.58 -11.20
N THR A 320 61.35 16.69 -11.43
CA THR A 320 61.49 17.71 -10.38
C THR A 320 60.16 18.42 -10.15
N VAL A 321 59.92 18.93 -8.93
CA VAL A 321 58.71 19.69 -8.60
C VAL A 321 58.49 20.84 -9.59
N SER A 322 59.55 21.58 -9.94
CA SER A 322 59.47 22.68 -10.90
C SER A 322 59.08 22.24 -12.30
N THR A 323 59.58 21.10 -12.78
CA THR A 323 59.25 20.59 -14.13
C THR A 323 57.84 20.03 -14.20
N ALA A 324 57.39 19.32 -13.16
CA ALA A 324 56.03 18.77 -13.08
C ALA A 324 54.97 19.89 -12.97
N VAL A 325 55.24 20.89 -12.13
CA VAL A 325 54.40 22.10 -11.99
C VAL A 325 54.34 22.87 -13.31
N ALA A 326 55.49 23.09 -13.97
CA ALA A 326 55.53 23.80 -15.25
C ALA A 326 54.82 23.04 -16.38
N ALA A 327 54.92 21.70 -16.40
CA ALA A 327 54.21 20.87 -17.38
C ALA A 327 52.69 20.94 -17.16
N ALA A 328 52.21 20.79 -15.92
CA ALA A 328 50.80 20.94 -15.59
C ALA A 328 50.28 22.35 -15.88
N ALA A 329 51.06 23.38 -15.57
CA ALA A 329 50.72 24.77 -15.87
C ALA A 329 50.64 25.04 -17.38
N ASN A 330 51.61 24.54 -18.15
CA ASN A 330 51.64 24.70 -19.60
C ASN A 330 50.50 23.93 -20.28
N MET A 331 50.12 22.75 -19.78
CA MET A 331 48.95 22.01 -20.27
C MET A 331 47.63 22.77 -20.05
N ILE A 332 47.44 23.37 -18.88
CA ILE A 332 46.26 24.20 -18.59
C ILE A 332 46.29 25.48 -19.44
N GLN A 333 47.48 26.03 -19.75
CA GLN A 333 47.65 27.26 -20.52
C GLN A 333 47.62 27.10 -22.06
N VAL A 334 48.00 25.96 -22.61
CA VAL A 334 48.04 25.72 -24.07
C VAL A 334 46.72 25.16 -24.58
N ASP A 335 46.10 24.25 -23.83
CA ASP A 335 44.86 23.59 -24.23
C ASP A 335 43.60 24.32 -23.68
N GLY A 336 43.77 25.38 -22.89
CA GLY A 336 42.75 26.44 -22.68
C GLY A 336 42.78 27.20 -21.34
N PRO A 337 43.17 28.50 -21.33
CA PRO A 337 43.03 29.40 -20.19
C PRO A 337 42.23 30.69 -20.53
N VAL A 338 40.92 30.61 -20.84
CA VAL A 338 40.14 31.83 -21.19
C VAL A 338 38.81 32.01 -20.43
N ALA A 339 38.31 31.05 -19.65
CA ALA A 339 37.01 31.27 -19.00
C ALA A 339 36.87 30.54 -17.66
N PHE A 340 37.24 31.22 -16.58
CA PHE A 340 36.68 30.95 -15.27
C PHE A 340 35.55 31.95 -15.01
N ASP A 341 34.45 31.83 -15.76
CA ASP A 341 33.17 32.29 -15.22
C ASP A 341 32.65 31.19 -14.30
N VAL A 342 32.51 31.53 -13.01
CA VAL A 342 32.03 30.66 -11.94
C VAL A 342 30.64 30.07 -12.27
N TRP A 343 29.91 30.69 -13.20
CA TRP A 343 28.55 30.32 -13.58
C TRP A 343 28.42 29.63 -14.95
N ASP A 344 29.46 29.59 -15.78
CA ASP A 344 29.42 28.91 -17.08
C ASP A 344 29.74 27.40 -16.93
N THR A 345 28.90 26.56 -17.53
CA THR A 345 28.95 25.10 -17.38
C THR A 345 29.86 24.43 -18.41
N ASP A 346 30.00 25.01 -19.60
CA ASP A 346 30.73 24.40 -20.71
C ASP A 346 32.24 24.65 -20.59
N HIS A 347 32.63 25.83 -20.11
CA HIS A 347 34.03 26.15 -19.82
C HIS A 347 34.62 25.28 -18.68
N ARG A 348 33.83 24.96 -17.64
CA ARG A 348 34.23 24.03 -16.56
C ARG A 348 34.38 22.58 -17.04
N ARG A 349 33.47 22.11 -17.91
CA ARG A 349 33.55 20.77 -18.52
C ARG A 349 34.84 20.60 -19.33
N ASN A 350 35.25 21.64 -20.06
CA ASN A 350 36.49 21.62 -20.84
C ASN A 350 37.73 21.55 -19.95
N ALA A 351 37.84 22.39 -18.91
CA ALA A 351 39.00 22.39 -17.99
C ALA A 351 39.17 21.04 -17.23
N ILE A 352 38.08 20.48 -16.69
CA ILE A 352 38.10 19.11 -16.12
C ILE A 352 38.45 18.09 -17.20
N GLY A 353 37.89 18.24 -18.40
CA GLY A 353 38.14 17.32 -19.49
C GLY A 353 39.61 17.22 -19.85
N HIS A 354 40.32 18.35 -19.89
CA HIS A 354 41.76 18.36 -20.14
C HIS A 354 42.57 17.78 -18.98
N ALA A 355 42.21 18.06 -17.72
CA ALA A 355 42.87 17.49 -16.54
C ALA A 355 42.66 15.97 -16.42
N ILE A 356 41.47 15.48 -16.78
CA ILE A 356 41.18 14.05 -16.89
C ILE A 356 41.94 13.45 -18.08
N SER A 357 41.96 14.10 -19.24
CA SER A 357 42.73 13.64 -20.41
C SER A 357 44.23 13.54 -20.12
N ALA A 358 44.78 14.46 -19.32
CA ALA A 358 46.15 14.40 -18.79
C ALA A 358 46.36 13.19 -17.88
N SER A 359 45.47 13.04 -16.89
CA SER A 359 45.51 11.93 -15.93
C SER A 359 45.34 10.56 -16.59
N LEU A 360 44.55 10.51 -17.67
CA LEU A 360 44.32 9.34 -18.52
C LEU A 360 45.51 9.01 -19.42
N ARG A 361 46.16 10.01 -20.04
CA ARG A 361 47.43 9.79 -20.77
C ARG A 361 48.51 9.22 -19.84
N ASN A 362 48.64 9.79 -18.65
CA ASN A 362 49.57 9.30 -17.62
C ASN A 362 49.24 7.89 -17.11
N LEU A 363 47.97 7.47 -17.12
CA LEU A 363 47.61 6.09 -16.77
C LEU A 363 48.25 5.10 -17.75
N ASP A 364 48.15 5.34 -19.05
CA ASP A 364 48.68 4.42 -20.06
C ASP A 364 50.22 4.49 -20.20
N GLU A 365 50.82 5.67 -20.00
CA GLU A 365 52.27 5.86 -20.17
C GLU A 365 53.11 5.44 -18.95
N HIS A 366 52.57 5.54 -17.73
CA HIS A 366 53.36 5.46 -16.49
C HIS A 366 52.83 4.53 -15.41
N VAL A 367 51.66 3.91 -15.59
CA VAL A 367 51.13 2.93 -14.63
C VAL A 367 51.12 1.54 -15.23
N THR A 368 51.90 0.63 -14.66
CA THR A 368 51.89 -0.79 -15.05
C THR A 368 51.25 -1.61 -13.94
N ILE A 369 50.07 -2.17 -14.22
CA ILE A 369 49.46 -3.20 -13.37
C ILE A 369 49.71 -4.55 -14.06
N PRO A 370 50.40 -5.51 -13.42
CA PRO A 370 50.67 -6.81 -14.03
C PRO A 370 49.40 -7.50 -14.51
N GLY A 371 49.41 -7.98 -15.76
CA GLY A 371 48.25 -8.65 -16.37
C GLY A 371 47.15 -7.72 -16.87
N THR A 372 47.43 -6.43 -17.10
CA THR A 372 46.47 -5.45 -17.65
C THR A 372 47.04 -4.70 -18.84
N SER A 373 46.17 -4.08 -19.64
CA SER A 373 46.52 -3.16 -20.73
C SER A 373 45.41 -2.13 -20.94
N ARG A 374 45.73 -0.99 -21.56
CA ARG A 374 44.80 0.11 -21.89
C ARG A 374 43.96 0.58 -20.68
N LEU A 375 44.65 1.06 -19.65
CA LEU A 375 44.04 1.53 -18.40
C LEU A 375 43.10 2.71 -18.66
N ARG A 376 43.42 3.57 -19.63
CA ARG A 376 42.54 4.67 -20.06
C ARG A 376 41.18 4.16 -20.52
N ASP A 377 41.16 3.17 -21.42
CA ASP A 377 39.92 2.62 -21.96
C ASP A 377 39.05 2.02 -20.86
N ARG A 378 39.64 1.45 -19.80
CA ARG A 378 38.89 0.91 -18.66
C ARG A 378 38.21 1.98 -17.82
N TYR A 379 38.83 3.15 -17.71
CA TYR A 379 38.17 4.27 -17.06
C TYR A 379 37.04 4.83 -17.92
N LEU A 380 37.20 4.86 -19.25
CA LEU A 380 36.14 5.27 -20.18
C LEU A 380 34.89 4.38 -20.10
N ASP A 381 35.06 3.08 -19.84
CA ASP A 381 33.92 2.17 -19.68
C ASP A 381 32.91 2.61 -18.61
N LEU A 382 33.38 3.29 -17.55
CA LEU A 382 32.53 3.74 -16.45
C LEU A 382 31.48 4.77 -16.89
N CYS A 383 31.52 5.24 -18.14
CA CYS A 383 30.50 6.12 -18.72
C CYS A 383 29.09 5.52 -18.68
N VAL A 384 28.96 4.18 -18.69
CA VAL A 384 27.69 3.44 -18.72
C VAL A 384 27.04 3.28 -17.34
N VAL A 385 27.77 3.64 -16.28
CA VAL A 385 27.23 3.59 -14.91
C VAL A 385 26.20 4.71 -14.75
N PRO A 386 24.95 4.41 -14.33
CA PRO A 386 23.97 5.45 -14.04
C PRO A 386 24.51 6.44 -13.00
N ALA A 387 24.12 7.71 -13.12
CA ALA A 387 24.61 8.75 -12.22
C ALA A 387 24.25 8.44 -10.76
N SER A 388 25.20 8.64 -9.84
CA SER A 388 25.01 8.44 -8.39
C SER A 388 24.57 7.01 -7.99
N THR A 389 24.76 6.03 -8.86
CA THR A 389 24.53 4.60 -8.54
C THR A 389 25.85 3.95 -8.13
N PRO A 390 25.96 3.41 -6.90
CA PRO A 390 27.12 2.63 -6.49
C PRO A 390 27.26 1.39 -7.38
N ILE A 391 28.42 1.23 -8.04
CA ILE A 391 28.74 0.01 -8.76
C ILE A 391 29.66 -0.86 -7.91
N PRO A 392 29.25 -2.11 -7.57
CA PRO A 392 30.10 -3.01 -6.80
C PRO A 392 31.37 -3.38 -7.59
N ILE A 393 32.51 -3.36 -6.92
CA ILE A 393 33.79 -3.78 -7.48
C ILE A 393 33.77 -5.23 -7.97
N PRO A 394 33.05 -6.18 -7.33
CA PRO A 394 32.86 -7.51 -7.90
C PRO A 394 32.22 -7.51 -9.29
N VAL A 395 31.32 -6.56 -9.58
CA VAL A 395 30.70 -6.41 -10.91
C VAL A 395 31.76 -5.95 -11.92
N LEU A 396 32.54 -4.91 -11.59
CA LEU A 396 33.64 -4.44 -12.43
C LEU A 396 34.70 -5.52 -12.66
N ALA A 397 35.02 -6.29 -11.62
CA ALA A 397 36.00 -7.35 -11.68
C ALA A 397 35.58 -8.45 -12.64
N ARG A 398 34.31 -8.89 -12.60
CA ARG A 398 33.79 -9.87 -13.56
C ARG A 398 33.72 -9.28 -14.98
N TRP A 399 33.27 -8.03 -15.12
CA TRP A 399 33.21 -7.37 -16.43
C TRP A 399 34.59 -7.31 -17.11
N TRP A 400 35.57 -6.71 -16.45
CA TRP A 400 36.91 -6.56 -17.03
C TRP A 400 37.69 -7.87 -17.12
N ALA A 401 37.39 -8.86 -16.27
CA ALA A 401 37.92 -10.21 -16.43
C ALA A 401 37.45 -10.85 -17.73
N THR A 402 36.15 -10.80 -18.02
CA THR A 402 35.58 -11.43 -19.22
C THR A 402 35.98 -10.68 -20.49
N ALA A 403 35.84 -9.35 -20.49
CA ALA A 403 36.05 -8.57 -21.71
C ALA A 403 37.54 -8.32 -22.00
N HIS A 404 38.41 -8.32 -20.97
CA HIS A 404 39.82 -7.90 -21.11
C HIS A 404 40.84 -8.77 -20.37
N GLY A 405 40.43 -9.87 -19.73
CA GLY A 405 41.34 -10.79 -19.05
C GLY A 405 41.92 -10.27 -17.73
N TRP A 406 41.36 -9.21 -17.15
CA TRP A 406 41.85 -8.65 -15.89
C TRP A 406 41.57 -9.58 -14.70
N THR A 407 42.48 -9.60 -13.72
CA THR A 407 42.23 -10.31 -12.46
C THR A 407 41.45 -9.43 -11.48
N THR A 408 40.68 -10.03 -10.56
CA THR A 408 39.97 -9.29 -9.48
C THR A 408 40.92 -8.41 -8.66
N SER A 409 42.15 -8.87 -8.42
CA SER A 409 43.19 -8.10 -7.73
C SER A 409 43.64 -6.89 -8.54
N ALA A 410 43.80 -7.05 -9.86
CA ALA A 410 44.14 -5.95 -10.76
C ALA A 410 43.01 -4.90 -10.81
N THR A 411 41.75 -5.33 -10.89
CA THR A 411 40.58 -4.44 -10.84
C THR A 411 40.53 -3.66 -9.52
N ARG A 412 40.65 -4.33 -8.37
CA ARG A 412 40.70 -3.66 -7.06
C ARG A 412 41.85 -2.68 -6.95
N ARG A 413 43.04 -3.04 -7.44
CA ARG A 413 44.21 -2.17 -7.46
C ARG A 413 43.99 -0.96 -8.36
N PHE A 414 43.38 -1.14 -9.52
CA PHE A 414 43.01 -0.06 -10.42
C PHE A 414 41.99 0.88 -9.78
N CYS A 415 40.90 0.36 -9.18
CA CYS A 415 39.93 1.17 -8.45
C CYS A 415 40.56 1.98 -7.31
N ARG A 416 41.55 1.42 -6.59
CA ARG A 416 42.34 2.19 -5.60
C ARG A 416 43.18 3.27 -6.25
N ILE A 417 43.85 3.00 -7.37
CA ILE A 417 44.60 4.03 -8.12
C ILE A 417 43.67 5.14 -8.62
N LEU A 418 42.46 4.81 -9.07
CA LEU A 418 41.44 5.79 -9.43
C LEU A 418 41.01 6.64 -8.22
N ALA A 419 40.84 6.01 -7.06
CA ALA A 419 40.52 6.69 -5.79
C ALA A 419 41.67 7.64 -5.37
N ASP A 420 42.91 7.14 -5.36
CA ASP A 420 44.12 7.90 -5.01
C ASP A 420 44.34 9.09 -5.95
N ARG A 421 43.87 8.99 -7.20
CA ARG A 421 43.90 10.06 -8.20
C ARG A 421 42.64 10.92 -8.23
N SER A 422 41.69 10.68 -7.32
CA SER A 422 40.41 11.40 -7.22
C SER A 422 39.60 11.41 -8.51
N MET A 423 39.70 10.34 -9.30
CA MET A 423 38.93 10.13 -10.53
C MET A 423 37.61 9.39 -10.27
N ILE A 424 37.34 9.00 -9.02
CA ILE A 424 36.04 8.50 -8.55
C ILE A 424 35.65 9.30 -7.30
N SER A 425 34.34 9.49 -7.05
CA SER A 425 33.88 10.35 -5.94
C SER A 425 34.03 9.68 -4.58
N ALA A 426 33.83 8.36 -4.52
CA ALA A 426 33.95 7.60 -3.29
C ALA A 426 34.37 6.16 -3.58
N HIS A 427 35.24 5.63 -2.73
CA HIS A 427 35.46 4.20 -2.57
C HIS A 427 34.78 3.78 -1.27
N LEU A 428 33.64 3.11 -1.40
CA LEU A 428 32.86 2.63 -0.25
C LEU A 428 33.48 1.32 0.22
N ALA A 429 34.50 1.41 1.06
CA ALA A 429 35.26 0.26 1.54
C ALA A 429 34.37 -0.79 2.22
N ASP A 430 33.34 -0.35 2.96
CA ASP A 430 32.40 -1.24 3.66
C ASP A 430 31.42 -1.96 2.72
N GLN A 431 31.22 -1.43 1.51
CA GLN A 431 30.30 -1.98 0.50
C GLN A 431 31.04 -2.60 -0.71
N ASP A 432 32.39 -2.59 -0.70
CA ASP A 432 33.26 -2.97 -1.82
C ASP A 432 32.77 -2.39 -3.16
N ALA A 433 32.40 -1.10 -3.17
CA ALA A 433 31.78 -0.41 -4.31
C ALA A 433 32.47 0.93 -4.61
N ILE A 434 32.32 1.42 -5.85
CA ILE A 434 32.76 2.76 -6.24
C ILE A 434 31.57 3.61 -6.69
N ILE A 435 31.68 4.91 -6.50
CA ILE A 435 30.75 5.90 -7.03
C ILE A 435 31.50 6.83 -7.97
N LEU A 436 30.92 7.07 -9.15
CA LEU A 436 31.44 8.02 -10.11
C LEU A 436 30.77 9.39 -9.90
N HIS A 437 31.57 10.44 -9.79
CA HIS A 437 31.05 11.81 -9.72
C HIS A 437 30.28 12.15 -11.01
N ASP A 438 29.12 12.80 -10.89
CA ASP A 438 28.25 13.14 -12.03
C ASP A 438 28.96 13.92 -13.17
N VAL A 439 29.88 14.84 -12.83
CA VAL A 439 30.71 15.60 -13.77
C VAL A 439 31.64 14.66 -14.54
N PHE A 440 32.24 13.67 -13.87
CA PHE A 440 33.09 12.68 -14.52
C PHE A 440 32.25 11.78 -15.42
N GLY A 441 31.10 11.29 -14.96
CA GLY A 441 30.18 10.51 -15.79
C GLY A 441 29.71 11.26 -17.04
N ALA A 442 29.34 12.53 -16.92
CA ALA A 442 28.94 13.35 -18.05
C ALA A 442 30.08 13.60 -19.03
N TYR A 443 31.30 13.86 -18.53
CA TYR A 443 32.49 14.04 -19.36
C TYR A 443 32.88 12.74 -20.09
N LEU A 444 32.86 11.61 -19.41
CA LEU A 444 33.15 10.30 -20.01
C LEU A 444 32.16 9.97 -21.12
N ARG A 445 30.86 10.22 -20.92
CA ARG A 445 29.84 10.04 -21.97
C ARG A 445 30.08 10.96 -23.18
N HIS A 446 30.48 12.20 -22.95
CA HIS A 446 30.86 13.11 -24.04
C HIS A 446 32.09 12.62 -24.82
N LEU A 447 33.12 12.12 -24.12
CA LEU A 447 34.33 11.59 -24.75
C LEU A 447 34.08 10.32 -25.57
N VAL A 448 33.25 9.42 -25.05
CA VAL A 448 32.90 8.17 -25.74
C VAL A 448 31.95 8.44 -26.91
N GLY A 449 31.06 9.44 -26.78
CA GLY A 449 30.17 9.84 -27.87
C GLY A 449 29.25 8.71 -28.30
N ASP A 450 29.22 8.43 -29.61
CA ASP A 450 28.31 7.46 -30.22
C ASP A 450 28.66 5.99 -29.91
N ASP A 451 29.85 5.71 -29.33
CA ASP A 451 30.27 4.36 -28.98
C ASP A 451 29.66 3.85 -27.65
N GLN A 452 28.91 4.68 -26.92
CA GLN A 452 28.29 4.29 -25.63
C GLN A 452 27.50 2.98 -25.68
N PRO A 453 26.64 2.70 -26.68
CA PRO A 453 25.91 1.45 -26.77
C PRO A 453 26.82 0.21 -26.82
N SER A 454 28.00 0.32 -27.43
CA SER A 454 28.97 -0.79 -27.50
C SER A 454 29.53 -1.17 -26.13
N ILE A 455 29.72 -0.18 -25.25
CA ILE A 455 30.21 -0.39 -23.89
C ILE A 455 29.10 -1.00 -23.02
N HIS A 456 27.85 -0.54 -23.19
CA HIS A 456 26.70 -1.18 -22.54
C HIS A 456 26.60 -2.67 -22.93
N ARG A 457 26.80 -3.00 -24.22
CA ARG A 457 26.85 -4.41 -24.68
C ARG A 457 27.99 -5.18 -24.05
N SER A 458 29.20 -4.61 -23.96
CA SER A 458 30.34 -5.25 -23.31
C SER A 458 30.05 -5.60 -21.84
N LEU A 459 29.40 -4.70 -21.10
CA LEU A 459 28.95 -4.97 -19.73
C LEU A 459 27.95 -6.13 -19.71
N LEU A 460 26.92 -6.07 -20.56
CA LEU A 460 25.89 -7.10 -20.64
C LEU A 460 26.49 -8.47 -20.99
N ASP A 461 27.38 -8.54 -21.99
CA ASP A 461 28.03 -9.79 -22.44
C ASP A 461 28.84 -10.47 -21.33
N ALA A 462 29.41 -9.72 -20.39
CA ALA A 462 30.15 -10.30 -19.27
C ALA A 462 29.27 -11.02 -18.22
N PHE A 463 27.98 -10.71 -18.22
CA PHE A 463 26.98 -11.28 -17.32
C PHE A 463 25.88 -12.04 -18.05
N ARG A 464 25.82 -11.96 -19.38
CA ARG A 464 24.83 -12.63 -20.20
C ARG A 464 24.92 -14.14 -19.90
N PRO A 465 23.84 -14.75 -19.42
CA PRO A 465 23.83 -16.17 -19.11
C PRO A 465 24.13 -16.99 -20.37
N LYS A 466 24.71 -18.18 -20.20
CA LYS A 466 24.98 -19.12 -21.32
C LYS A 466 23.71 -19.58 -22.04
N THR A 467 22.57 -19.45 -21.36
CA THR A 467 21.24 -19.75 -21.88
C THR A 467 20.65 -18.61 -22.73
N GLU A 468 21.35 -17.48 -22.86
CA GLU A 468 20.92 -16.24 -23.54
C GLU A 468 19.61 -15.62 -23.00
N ARG A 469 19.06 -16.18 -21.92
CA ARG A 469 17.93 -15.63 -21.17
C ARG A 469 18.40 -15.19 -19.81
N TRP A 470 18.08 -13.95 -19.44
CA TRP A 470 18.31 -13.43 -18.10
C TRP A 470 17.37 -14.14 -17.11
N ALA A 471 17.79 -15.28 -16.57
CA ALA A 471 17.00 -16.06 -15.62
C ALA A 471 17.92 -16.93 -14.75
N ASP A 472 18.58 -16.34 -13.74
CA ASP A 472 19.12 -17.08 -12.57
C ASP A 472 19.71 -16.16 -11.47
N THR A 473 19.89 -16.76 -10.29
CA THR A 473 20.63 -16.35 -9.08
C THR A 473 22.03 -15.76 -9.33
N GLU A 474 22.63 -15.99 -10.49
CA GLU A 474 23.96 -15.48 -10.85
C GLU A 474 23.97 -13.98 -11.22
N THR A 475 22.81 -13.37 -11.49
CA THR A 475 22.74 -11.94 -11.85
C THR A 475 22.96 -11.08 -10.60
N PRO A 476 24.03 -10.25 -10.54
CA PRO A 476 24.29 -9.37 -9.40
C PRO A 476 23.11 -8.43 -9.12
N GLU A 477 22.90 -8.06 -7.86
CA GLU A 477 21.77 -7.18 -7.48
C GLU A 477 21.77 -5.86 -8.26
N TYR A 478 22.96 -5.28 -8.47
CA TYR A 478 23.14 -4.09 -9.32
C TYR A 478 22.46 -4.27 -10.69
N LEU A 479 22.81 -5.35 -11.42
CA LEU A 479 22.23 -5.61 -12.73
C LEU A 479 20.75 -5.95 -12.64
N CYS A 480 20.30 -6.70 -11.63
CA CYS A 480 18.88 -7.01 -11.47
C CYS A 480 18.01 -5.74 -11.42
N ARG A 481 18.49 -4.68 -10.76
CA ARG A 481 17.84 -3.37 -10.71
C ARG A 481 17.99 -2.56 -12.00
N THR A 482 19.18 -2.55 -12.61
CA THR A 482 19.51 -1.65 -13.74
C THR A 482 19.44 -2.31 -15.12
N LEU A 483 19.04 -3.58 -15.23
CA LEU A 483 19.06 -4.33 -16.49
C LEU A 483 18.24 -3.66 -17.60
N ALA A 484 17.04 -3.18 -17.28
CA ALA A 484 16.18 -2.48 -18.24
C ALA A 484 16.87 -1.25 -18.83
N TYR A 485 17.56 -0.49 -17.97
CA TYR A 485 18.36 0.67 -18.38
C TYR A 485 19.51 0.27 -19.29
N HIS A 486 20.32 -0.72 -18.91
CA HIS A 486 21.46 -1.11 -19.73
C HIS A 486 21.07 -1.71 -21.09
N LEU A 487 19.97 -2.48 -21.15
CA LEU A 487 19.44 -3.03 -22.41
C LEU A 487 18.88 -1.93 -23.34
N ASP A 488 18.13 -0.96 -22.78
CA ASP A 488 17.63 0.20 -23.53
C ASP A 488 18.78 1.06 -24.09
N GLN A 489 19.78 1.39 -23.27
CA GLN A 489 20.94 2.19 -23.69
C GLN A 489 21.86 1.44 -24.66
N ALA A 490 21.87 0.11 -24.63
CA ALA A 490 22.57 -0.73 -25.61
C ALA A 490 21.85 -0.79 -26.98
N GLY A 491 20.62 -0.26 -27.08
CA GLY A 491 19.76 -0.40 -28.25
C GLY A 491 19.29 -1.84 -28.50
N LEU A 492 19.19 -2.65 -27.43
CA LEU A 492 18.78 -4.06 -27.50
C LEU A 492 17.29 -4.21 -27.17
N GLU A 493 16.43 -3.56 -27.95
CA GLU A 493 14.99 -3.48 -27.68
C GLU A 493 14.31 -4.86 -27.67
N GLY A 494 14.75 -5.79 -28.54
CA GLY A 494 14.27 -7.16 -28.56
C GLY A 494 14.59 -7.93 -27.28
N GLU A 495 15.86 -7.92 -26.85
CA GLU A 495 16.29 -8.58 -25.60
C GLU A 495 15.63 -7.96 -24.36
N LEU A 496 15.40 -6.64 -24.37
CA LEU A 496 14.63 -5.94 -23.34
C LEU A 496 13.18 -6.45 -23.26
N ALA A 497 12.48 -6.49 -24.39
CA ALA A 497 11.10 -6.97 -24.45
C ALA A 497 11.00 -8.45 -24.06
N ASP A 498 11.89 -9.30 -24.55
CA ASP A 498 11.91 -10.73 -24.27
C ASP A 498 12.19 -11.02 -22.80
N THR A 499 13.18 -10.34 -22.21
CA THR A 499 13.55 -10.52 -20.80
C THR A 499 12.40 -10.14 -19.86
N PHE A 500 11.78 -8.97 -20.08
CA PHE A 500 10.70 -8.47 -19.24
C PHE A 500 9.33 -9.07 -19.58
N SER A 501 9.26 -9.94 -20.59
CA SER A 501 8.12 -10.80 -20.86
C SER A 501 8.20 -12.15 -20.15
N SER A 502 9.36 -12.52 -19.57
CA SER A 502 9.51 -13.75 -18.78
C SER A 502 8.95 -13.59 -17.37
N LEU A 503 8.02 -14.47 -17.01
CA LEU A 503 7.37 -14.45 -15.69
C LEU A 503 8.37 -14.84 -14.60
N ALA A 504 9.24 -15.80 -14.91
CA ALA A 504 10.31 -16.27 -14.02
C ALA A 504 11.28 -15.14 -13.64
N PHE A 505 11.76 -14.39 -14.64
CA PHE A 505 12.69 -13.27 -14.41
C PHE A 505 12.06 -12.20 -13.53
N LEU A 506 10.81 -11.79 -13.84
CA LEU A 506 10.11 -10.79 -13.05
C LEU A 506 9.88 -11.27 -11.62
N ALA A 507 9.49 -12.52 -11.41
CA ALA A 507 9.31 -13.06 -10.07
C ALA A 507 10.60 -13.03 -9.25
N ASP A 508 11.74 -13.43 -9.83
CA ASP A 508 13.04 -13.39 -9.17
C ASP A 508 13.48 -11.95 -8.88
N LYS A 509 13.20 -11.02 -9.80
CA LYS A 509 13.42 -9.59 -9.58
C LYS A 509 12.59 -9.06 -8.42
N VAL A 510 11.30 -9.41 -8.35
CA VAL A 510 10.40 -8.96 -7.27
C VAL A 510 10.81 -9.53 -5.92
N VAL A 511 11.17 -10.81 -5.84
CA VAL A 511 11.64 -11.43 -4.57
C VAL A 511 12.90 -10.74 -4.05
N ARG A 512 13.82 -10.34 -4.93
CA ARG A 512 15.10 -9.73 -4.54
C ARG A 512 15.04 -8.22 -4.32
N CYS A 513 14.37 -7.51 -5.22
CA CYS A 513 14.37 -6.04 -5.28
C CYS A 513 13.07 -5.42 -4.75
N GLY A 514 12.01 -6.21 -4.57
CA GLY A 514 10.65 -5.73 -4.31
C GLY A 514 9.91 -5.39 -5.60
N TYR A 515 8.58 -5.47 -5.56
CA TYR A 515 7.72 -5.20 -6.73
C TYR A 515 7.75 -3.73 -7.18
N GLN A 516 8.19 -2.81 -6.30
CA GLN A 516 8.36 -1.39 -6.62
C GLN A 516 9.38 -1.18 -7.75
N SER A 517 10.38 -2.06 -7.84
CA SER A 517 11.42 -2.00 -8.88
C SER A 517 10.84 -2.09 -10.30
N LEU A 518 9.67 -2.73 -10.47
CA LEU A 518 8.98 -2.85 -11.75
C LEU A 518 8.45 -1.51 -12.27
N ALA A 519 8.22 -0.52 -11.40
CA ALA A 519 7.73 0.79 -11.82
C ALA A 519 8.75 1.54 -12.69
N SER A 520 10.04 1.49 -12.33
CA SER A 520 11.13 2.05 -13.16
C SER A 520 11.21 1.36 -14.51
N ASP A 521 11.11 0.04 -14.52
CA ASP A 521 11.18 -0.75 -15.75
C ASP A 521 9.98 -0.44 -16.64
N HIS A 522 8.78 -0.36 -16.07
CA HIS A 522 7.56 0.00 -16.78
C HIS A 522 7.69 1.36 -17.48
N GLN A 523 8.31 2.35 -16.85
CA GLN A 523 8.52 3.67 -17.45
C GLN A 523 9.41 3.61 -18.70
N ILE A 524 10.41 2.73 -18.73
CA ILE A 524 11.28 2.51 -19.90
C ILE A 524 10.49 1.74 -20.97
N LEU A 525 9.84 0.63 -20.60
CA LEU A 525 9.12 -0.26 -21.50
C LEU A 525 7.90 0.41 -22.15
N SER A 526 7.17 1.27 -21.42
CA SER A 526 5.99 1.99 -21.90
C SER A 526 6.32 3.00 -23.00
N ARG A 527 7.49 3.66 -22.94
CA ARG A 527 7.96 4.56 -24.02
C ARG A 527 8.25 3.81 -25.32
N ARG A 528 8.55 2.52 -25.23
CA ARG A 528 8.95 1.64 -26.34
C ARG A 528 7.81 0.75 -26.85
N SER A 529 6.63 0.80 -26.22
CA SER A 529 5.46 -0.04 -26.55
C SER A 529 5.76 -1.55 -26.58
N ALA A 530 6.50 -2.05 -25.58
CA ALA A 530 7.01 -3.43 -25.51
C ALA A 530 5.95 -4.48 -25.10
N GLY A 531 4.80 -4.54 -25.77
CA GLY A 531 3.80 -5.62 -25.67
C GLY A 531 3.51 -6.15 -24.26
N LEU A 532 3.72 -7.46 -24.05
CA LEU A 532 3.49 -8.15 -22.78
C LEU A 532 4.30 -7.56 -21.61
N ALA A 533 5.56 -7.16 -21.84
CA ALA A 533 6.42 -6.60 -20.81
C ALA A 533 5.82 -5.34 -20.16
N VAL A 534 5.11 -4.52 -20.93
CA VAL A 534 4.40 -3.33 -20.42
C VAL A 534 3.26 -3.75 -19.50
N HIS A 535 2.47 -4.76 -19.87
CA HIS A 535 1.36 -5.25 -19.04
C HIS A 535 1.86 -5.86 -17.73
N LEU A 536 2.91 -6.69 -17.78
CA LEU A 536 3.45 -7.36 -16.60
C LEU A 536 4.07 -6.37 -15.61
N THR A 537 4.89 -5.43 -16.10
CA THR A 537 5.52 -4.43 -15.24
C THR A 537 4.52 -3.39 -14.70
N GLY A 538 3.46 -3.09 -15.46
CA GLY A 538 2.38 -2.19 -15.03
C GLY A 538 1.46 -2.80 -13.96
N ALA A 539 1.40 -4.12 -13.87
CA ALA A 539 0.58 -4.84 -12.90
C ALA A 539 1.29 -5.11 -11.55
N GLY A 540 2.46 -4.51 -11.31
CA GLY A 540 3.25 -4.76 -10.10
C GLY A 540 2.49 -4.55 -8.78
N PHE A 541 1.47 -3.68 -8.75
CA PHE A 541 0.63 -3.45 -7.57
C PHE A 541 -0.15 -4.70 -7.11
N LEU A 542 -0.46 -5.63 -8.02
CA LEU A 542 -1.12 -6.89 -7.66
C LEU A 542 -0.22 -7.80 -6.82
N LEU A 543 1.10 -7.62 -6.90
CA LEU A 543 2.11 -8.40 -6.17
C LEU A 543 2.32 -7.91 -4.72
N HIS A 544 1.54 -6.91 -4.28
CA HIS A 544 1.62 -6.38 -2.94
C HIS A 544 1.41 -7.46 -1.87
N GLY A 545 2.36 -7.55 -0.93
CA GLY A 545 2.34 -8.50 0.19
C GLY A 545 2.78 -9.91 -0.17
N MET A 546 3.13 -10.18 -1.44
CA MET A 546 3.60 -11.49 -1.88
C MET A 546 5.11 -11.60 -1.71
N SER A 547 5.55 -12.68 -1.05
CA SER A 547 6.97 -13.01 -0.89
C SER A 547 7.35 -14.33 -1.58
N SER A 548 6.36 -15.17 -1.90
CA SER A 548 6.61 -16.44 -2.57
C SER A 548 6.76 -16.24 -4.07
N ARG A 549 7.84 -16.79 -4.62
CA ARG A 549 8.07 -16.82 -6.07
C ARG A 549 6.90 -17.48 -6.82
N SER A 550 6.36 -18.60 -6.30
CA SER A 550 5.24 -19.31 -6.93
C SER A 550 3.99 -18.44 -7.08
N ASP A 551 3.69 -17.67 -6.04
CA ASP A 551 2.48 -16.85 -5.95
C ASP A 551 2.58 -15.62 -6.87
N ILE A 552 3.79 -15.04 -6.95
CA ILE A 552 4.11 -13.96 -7.88
C ILE A 552 3.97 -14.46 -9.33
N VAL A 553 4.53 -15.61 -9.66
CA VAL A 553 4.42 -16.15 -11.03
C VAL A 553 2.98 -16.50 -11.37
N SER A 554 2.22 -17.11 -10.45
CA SER A 554 0.78 -17.38 -10.65
C SER A 554 -0.01 -16.09 -10.91
N THR A 555 0.30 -15.01 -10.20
CA THR A 555 -0.36 -13.72 -10.40
C THR A 555 0.02 -13.08 -11.74
N LEU A 556 1.30 -13.07 -12.10
CA LEU A 556 1.77 -12.54 -13.38
C LEU A 556 1.26 -13.36 -14.58
N HIS A 557 1.08 -14.67 -14.41
CA HIS A 557 0.49 -15.53 -15.44
C HIS A 557 -0.96 -15.12 -15.75
N VAL A 558 -1.76 -14.81 -14.72
CA VAL A 558 -3.12 -14.27 -14.91
C VAL A 558 -3.08 -12.93 -15.67
N VAL A 559 -2.13 -12.05 -15.34
CA VAL A 559 -1.95 -10.77 -16.05
C VAL A 559 -1.60 -10.99 -17.52
N ALA A 560 -0.68 -11.90 -17.83
CA ALA A 560 -0.27 -12.22 -19.20
C ALA A 560 -1.45 -12.73 -20.04
N ALA A 561 -2.21 -13.69 -19.50
CA ALA A 561 -3.36 -14.26 -20.18
C ALA A 561 -4.44 -13.20 -20.47
N ARG A 562 -4.68 -12.26 -19.55
CA ARG A 562 -5.61 -11.14 -19.78
C ARG A 562 -5.18 -10.18 -20.86
N ALA A 563 -3.87 -9.98 -21.00
CA ALA A 563 -3.32 -9.19 -22.09
C ALA A 563 -3.37 -9.92 -23.44
N GLY A 564 -3.94 -11.14 -23.50
CA GLY A 564 -4.07 -11.93 -24.71
C GLY A 564 -2.82 -12.74 -25.08
N TYR A 565 -1.88 -12.90 -24.15
CA TYR A 565 -0.66 -13.66 -24.35
C TYR A 565 -0.78 -15.04 -23.70
N ALA A 566 -0.64 -16.10 -24.49
CA ALA A 566 -0.43 -17.44 -23.95
C ALA A 566 0.99 -17.52 -23.38
N SER A 567 1.16 -17.97 -22.13
CA SER A 567 2.51 -18.21 -21.62
C SER A 567 3.04 -19.51 -22.22
N ASP A 568 4.03 -19.42 -23.10
CA ASP A 568 4.77 -20.58 -23.62
C ASP A 568 5.74 -21.18 -22.55
N GLU A 569 5.88 -20.55 -21.39
CA GLU A 569 6.64 -21.08 -20.26
C GLU A 569 5.83 -22.18 -19.54
N GLU A 570 6.28 -23.45 -19.64
CA GLU A 570 5.87 -24.51 -18.72
C GLU A 570 6.32 -24.13 -17.30
N CYS A 571 5.45 -23.43 -16.59
CA CYS A 571 5.74 -23.00 -15.24
C CYS A 571 5.42 -24.14 -14.26
N SER A 572 6.41 -24.97 -13.98
CA SER A 572 6.30 -26.13 -13.07
C SER A 572 6.18 -25.77 -11.58
N ASP A 573 6.16 -24.47 -11.26
CA ASP A 573 6.22 -23.89 -9.92
C ASP A 573 4.97 -23.09 -9.50
N LEU A 574 3.86 -23.20 -10.24
CA LEU A 574 2.66 -22.39 -9.98
C LEU A 574 1.94 -22.80 -8.68
N GLY A 575 1.61 -21.82 -7.84
CA GLY A 575 0.76 -22.01 -6.66
C GLY A 575 -0.73 -22.17 -7.02
N PHE A 576 -1.15 -21.62 -8.16
CA PHE A 576 -2.42 -21.89 -8.82
C PHE A 576 -2.19 -21.94 -10.34
N GLU A 577 -2.77 -22.92 -11.01
CA GLU A 577 -2.70 -23.03 -12.48
C GLU A 577 -3.88 -22.30 -13.11
N LEU A 578 -3.62 -21.44 -14.10
CA LEU A 578 -4.69 -20.81 -14.88
C LEU A 578 -5.30 -21.86 -15.82
N HIS A 579 -6.61 -22.04 -15.73
CA HIS A 579 -7.34 -22.99 -16.56
C HIS A 579 -8.06 -22.32 -17.74
N ASP A 580 -8.77 -21.23 -17.47
CA ASP A 580 -9.54 -20.50 -18.49
C ASP A 580 -9.73 -19.04 -18.07
N LEU A 581 -9.96 -18.17 -19.06
CA LEU A 581 -10.18 -16.75 -18.85
C LEU A 581 -11.13 -16.19 -19.91
N THR A 582 -12.22 -15.56 -19.45
CA THR A 582 -13.11 -14.75 -20.29
C THR A 582 -12.88 -13.27 -19.99
N PRO A 583 -12.41 -12.48 -20.97
CA PRO A 583 -12.18 -11.04 -20.78
C PRO A 583 -13.50 -10.29 -20.56
N ALA A 584 -13.45 -9.15 -19.86
CA ALA A 584 -14.59 -8.25 -19.74
C ALA A 584 -15.08 -7.78 -21.13
N VAL A 585 -16.40 -7.70 -21.31
CA VAL A 585 -17.04 -7.18 -22.53
C VAL A 585 -16.86 -5.66 -22.61
N GLU A 586 -16.03 -5.18 -23.56
CA GLU A 586 -15.71 -3.78 -23.92
C GLU A 586 -15.35 -2.82 -22.78
N GLU A 587 -14.51 -1.82 -23.06
CA GLU A 587 -14.21 -0.74 -22.10
C GLU A 587 -15.46 0.11 -21.83
N SER A 588 -16.27 -0.29 -20.84
CA SER A 588 -17.30 0.57 -20.29
C SER A 588 -16.65 1.78 -19.62
N THR A 589 -17.21 2.96 -19.89
CA THR A 589 -16.81 4.20 -19.24
C THR A 589 -17.16 4.22 -17.75
N GLY A 590 -18.18 3.46 -17.32
CA GLY A 590 -18.61 3.37 -15.92
C GLY A 590 -17.77 2.45 -15.04
N HIS A 591 -18.21 2.27 -13.79
CA HIS A 591 -17.54 1.38 -12.84
C HIS A 591 -17.87 -0.08 -13.09
N ILE A 592 -16.96 -0.94 -12.65
CA ILE A 592 -17.17 -2.38 -12.64
C ILE A 592 -17.57 -2.82 -11.22
N GLY A 593 -18.68 -3.54 -11.10
CA GLY A 593 -19.38 -3.68 -9.82
C GLY A 593 -20.03 -2.38 -9.37
N ALA A 594 -20.43 -2.28 -8.09
CA ALA A 594 -21.18 -1.13 -7.62
C ALA A 594 -20.36 0.17 -7.60
N VAL A 595 -21.05 1.31 -7.81
CA VAL A 595 -20.51 2.61 -7.41
C VAL A 595 -20.81 2.77 -5.92
N VAL A 596 -19.77 2.82 -5.10
CA VAL A 596 -19.90 2.77 -3.64
C VAL A 596 -20.05 4.17 -3.06
N SER A 597 -19.33 5.14 -3.59
CA SER A 597 -19.33 6.51 -3.10
C SER A 597 -19.34 7.52 -4.25
N VAL A 598 -20.01 8.65 -4.04
CA VAL A 598 -20.01 9.78 -4.96
C VAL A 598 -19.97 11.10 -4.19
N ALA A 599 -19.21 12.05 -4.71
CA ALA A 599 -19.18 13.44 -4.27
C ALA A 599 -19.34 14.37 -5.47
N ALA A 600 -19.94 15.54 -5.27
CA ALA A 600 -20.13 16.53 -6.32
C ALA A 600 -19.86 17.93 -5.78
N SER A 601 -19.17 18.75 -6.56
CA SER A 601 -19.00 20.19 -6.32
C SER A 601 -18.84 20.91 -7.64
N ALA A 602 -19.47 22.10 -7.76
CA ALA A 602 -19.64 22.79 -9.02
C ALA A 602 -20.13 21.85 -10.15
N ASN A 603 -19.34 21.71 -11.22
CA ASN A 603 -19.62 20.84 -12.37
C ASN A 603 -18.78 19.55 -12.36
N VAL A 604 -18.17 19.19 -11.24
CA VAL A 604 -17.30 18.02 -11.10
C VAL A 604 -17.96 16.99 -10.21
N VAL A 605 -18.03 15.75 -10.71
CA VAL A 605 -18.45 14.58 -9.92
C VAL A 605 -17.26 13.65 -9.76
N VAL A 606 -17.04 13.17 -8.55
CA VAL A 606 -16.02 12.15 -8.24
C VAL A 606 -16.72 10.92 -7.76
N SER A 607 -16.38 9.76 -8.35
CA SER A 607 -16.96 8.48 -7.97
C SER A 607 -15.88 7.46 -7.61
N GLY A 608 -16.19 6.68 -6.58
CA GLY A 608 -15.40 5.54 -6.13
C GLY A 608 -16.20 4.25 -6.26
N GLY A 609 -15.60 3.24 -6.89
CA GLY A 609 -16.26 1.95 -7.15
C GLY A 609 -15.71 0.79 -6.36
N GLU A 610 -16.37 -0.34 -6.51
CA GLU A 610 -15.86 -1.65 -6.07
C GLU A 610 -14.60 -2.05 -6.84
N ASP A 611 -14.39 -1.53 -8.05
CA ASP A 611 -13.21 -1.75 -8.90
C ASP A 611 -11.93 -1.05 -8.41
N GLY A 612 -11.99 -0.33 -7.30
CA GLY A 612 -10.84 0.42 -6.75
C GLY A 612 -10.39 1.60 -7.62
N ALA A 613 -11.15 1.91 -8.66
CA ALA A 613 -10.88 3.02 -9.55
C ALA A 613 -11.60 4.28 -9.07
N VAL A 614 -10.88 5.40 -9.13
CA VAL A 614 -11.42 6.74 -8.97
C VAL A 614 -11.72 7.28 -10.36
N ARG A 615 -12.93 7.78 -10.55
CA ARG A 615 -13.33 8.45 -11.79
C ARG A 615 -13.77 9.88 -11.50
N VAL A 616 -13.31 10.81 -12.33
CA VAL A 616 -13.69 12.22 -12.28
C VAL A 616 -14.49 12.54 -13.53
N TRP A 617 -15.66 13.16 -13.37
CA TRP A 617 -16.62 13.41 -14.44
C TRP A 617 -16.97 14.89 -14.54
N ASP A 618 -17.21 15.33 -15.77
CA ASP A 618 -17.92 16.58 -16.03
C ASP A 618 -19.43 16.33 -15.92
N GLU A 619 -20.06 16.96 -14.95
CA GLU A 619 -21.48 16.80 -14.62
C GLU A 619 -22.41 17.31 -15.73
N LEU A 620 -22.01 18.39 -16.40
CA LEU A 620 -22.80 19.06 -17.43
C LEU A 620 -22.78 18.27 -18.75
N ARG A 621 -21.60 17.74 -19.10
CA ARG A 621 -21.38 17.00 -20.35
C ARG A 621 -21.64 15.50 -20.21
N GLY A 622 -21.61 14.97 -18.99
CA GLY A 622 -21.68 13.53 -18.72
C GLY A 622 -20.46 12.78 -19.25
N THR A 623 -19.30 13.44 -19.36
CA THR A 623 -18.08 12.87 -19.92
C THR A 623 -17.07 12.55 -18.83
N LEU A 624 -16.39 11.42 -18.96
CA LEU A 624 -15.27 11.02 -18.11
C LEU A 624 -14.08 11.96 -18.39
N LEU A 625 -13.56 12.61 -17.35
CA LEU A 625 -12.36 13.46 -17.43
C LEU A 625 -11.10 12.65 -17.14
N HIS A 626 -11.12 11.86 -16.05
CA HIS A 626 -9.98 11.07 -15.58
C HIS A 626 -10.42 9.73 -15.01
N LYS A 627 -9.60 8.69 -15.23
CA LYS A 627 -9.73 7.36 -14.63
C LYS A 627 -8.36 6.96 -14.08
N SER A 628 -8.30 6.70 -12.78
CA SER A 628 -7.08 6.27 -12.09
C SER A 628 -7.39 5.05 -11.22
N ILE A 629 -6.57 4.02 -11.28
CA ILE A 629 -6.62 2.93 -10.29
C ILE A 629 -6.01 3.49 -9.00
N GLY A 630 -6.87 3.72 -8.01
CA GLY A 630 -6.50 4.48 -6.84
C GLY A 630 -6.20 3.61 -5.64
N HIS A 631 -7.03 2.61 -5.35
CA HIS A 631 -6.96 1.77 -4.15
C HIS A 631 -6.86 0.28 -4.52
N THR A 632 -6.31 -0.54 -3.62
CA THR A 632 -6.19 -2.01 -3.81
C THR A 632 -7.49 -2.76 -3.49
N GLY A 633 -8.63 -2.08 -3.52
CA GLY A 633 -9.93 -2.57 -3.07
C GLY A 633 -10.98 -1.47 -3.16
N TRP A 634 -12.10 -1.63 -2.45
CA TRP A 634 -13.25 -0.75 -2.62
C TRP A 634 -12.97 0.67 -2.15
N ILE A 635 -13.47 1.67 -2.89
CA ILE A 635 -13.45 3.07 -2.47
C ILE A 635 -14.76 3.39 -1.78
N HIS A 636 -14.70 3.48 -0.46
CA HIS A 636 -15.87 3.59 0.40
C HIS A 636 -16.29 5.02 0.70
N ALA A 637 -15.37 5.97 0.57
CA ALA A 637 -15.62 7.37 0.83
C ALA A 637 -15.00 8.23 -0.26
N THR A 638 -15.74 9.25 -0.68
CA THR A 638 -15.28 10.29 -1.58
C THR A 638 -15.74 11.64 -1.05
N ALA A 639 -14.88 12.64 -1.10
CA ALA A 639 -15.21 14.03 -0.82
C ALA A 639 -14.51 14.92 -1.84
N ILE A 640 -15.01 16.13 -2.04
CA ILE A 640 -14.42 17.12 -2.94
C ILE A 640 -14.38 18.46 -2.24
N THR A 641 -13.32 19.23 -2.45
CA THR A 641 -13.22 20.59 -1.92
C THR A 641 -14.26 21.50 -2.57
N PRO A 642 -14.73 22.55 -1.88
CA PRO A 642 -15.74 23.47 -2.42
C PRO A 642 -15.31 24.17 -3.72
N ASP A 643 -14.00 24.41 -3.90
CA ASP A 643 -13.44 24.97 -5.15
C ASP A 643 -13.26 23.93 -6.27
N SER A 644 -13.64 22.68 -6.02
CA SER A 644 -13.50 21.52 -6.89
C SER A 644 -12.06 21.21 -7.33
N SER A 645 -11.03 21.75 -6.66
CA SER A 645 -9.63 21.56 -7.05
C SER A 645 -9.02 20.25 -6.55
N ILE A 646 -9.49 19.74 -5.41
CA ILE A 646 -9.00 18.53 -4.76
C ILE A 646 -10.15 17.57 -4.48
N ALA A 647 -9.99 16.31 -4.86
CA ALA A 647 -10.84 15.21 -4.42
C ALA A 647 -10.11 14.37 -3.37
N ALA A 648 -10.82 13.86 -2.37
CA ALA A 648 -10.31 12.90 -1.42
C ALA A 648 -11.03 11.56 -1.58
N THR A 649 -10.30 10.45 -1.53
CA THR A 649 -10.86 9.10 -1.60
C THR A 649 -10.32 8.25 -0.46
N GLY A 650 -11.16 7.43 0.15
CA GLY A 650 -10.79 6.51 1.22
C GLY A 650 -11.27 5.10 0.89
N GLY A 651 -10.39 4.11 1.08
CA GLY A 651 -10.65 2.74 0.61
C GLY A 651 -10.46 1.64 1.65
N ASP A 652 -10.53 0.40 1.16
CA ASP A 652 -10.31 -0.82 1.92
C ASP A 652 -8.89 -0.96 2.48
N ASP A 653 -7.92 -0.31 1.84
CA ASP A 653 -6.51 -0.28 2.24
C ASP A 653 -6.23 0.60 3.46
N GLY A 654 -7.24 1.31 3.99
CA GLY A 654 -7.07 2.20 5.14
C GLY A 654 -6.31 3.48 4.81
N GLU A 655 -6.06 3.75 3.53
CA GLU A 655 -5.40 4.97 3.06
C GLU A 655 -6.42 5.99 2.55
N ILE A 656 -6.13 7.27 2.78
CA ILE A 656 -6.83 8.39 2.14
C ILE A 656 -5.93 8.92 1.04
N ARG A 657 -6.43 9.06 -0.18
CA ARG A 657 -5.70 9.66 -1.30
C ARG A 657 -6.36 10.97 -1.71
N LEU A 658 -5.56 12.02 -1.88
CA LEU A 658 -5.97 13.30 -2.44
C LEU A 658 -5.58 13.36 -3.91
N TRP A 659 -6.47 13.92 -4.72
CA TRP A 659 -6.36 13.96 -6.17
C TRP A 659 -6.58 15.37 -6.65
N ASN A 660 -5.73 15.84 -7.55
CA ASN A 660 -6.01 17.04 -8.31
C ASN A 660 -7.06 16.69 -9.37
N THR A 661 -8.23 17.32 -9.31
CA THR A 661 -9.36 17.00 -10.19
C THR A 661 -9.13 17.38 -11.65
N ALA A 662 -8.27 18.37 -11.91
CA ALA A 662 -7.96 18.84 -13.26
C ALA A 662 -6.98 17.93 -14.01
N SER A 663 -6.00 17.35 -13.30
CA SER A 663 -4.96 16.49 -13.88
C SER A 663 -5.16 14.99 -13.64
N GLY A 664 -5.99 14.61 -12.66
CA GLY A 664 -6.16 13.22 -12.22
C GLY A 664 -4.98 12.66 -11.40
N ALA A 665 -3.98 13.49 -11.10
CA ALA A 665 -2.79 13.10 -10.35
C ALA A 665 -3.04 13.10 -8.83
N ILE A 666 -2.38 12.20 -8.10
CA ILE A 666 -2.39 12.18 -6.63
C ILE A 666 -1.58 13.37 -6.11
N THR A 667 -2.14 14.16 -5.19
CA THR A 667 -1.48 15.29 -4.54
C THR A 667 -0.97 14.96 -3.14
N ALA A 668 -1.66 14.06 -2.42
CA ALA A 668 -1.23 13.58 -1.12
C ALA A 668 -1.86 12.23 -0.78
N ILE A 669 -1.32 11.56 0.24
CA ILE A 669 -1.88 10.39 0.90
C ILE A 669 -1.79 10.58 2.39
N PHE A 670 -2.89 10.36 3.09
CA PHE A 670 -2.91 10.24 4.54
C PHE A 670 -3.06 8.77 4.92
N VAL A 671 -2.18 8.27 5.79
CA VAL A 671 -2.41 7.00 6.49
C VAL A 671 -2.28 7.23 7.98
N GLY A 672 -2.99 6.37 8.71
CA GLY A 672 -3.22 6.48 10.14
C GLY A 672 -4.42 5.64 10.54
N HIS A 673 -5.35 5.42 9.61
CA HIS A 673 -6.38 4.39 9.77
C HIS A 673 -5.80 3.00 9.54
N THR A 674 -6.26 2.05 10.34
CA THR A 674 -5.84 0.63 10.28
C THR A 674 -6.90 -0.26 9.65
N GLN A 675 -8.08 0.30 9.37
CA GLN A 675 -9.20 -0.37 8.74
C GLN A 675 -9.85 0.55 7.71
N ARG A 676 -10.89 0.02 7.06
CA ARG A 676 -11.57 0.64 5.93
C ARG A 676 -12.10 2.03 6.28
N ILE A 677 -11.80 3.01 5.45
CA ILE A 677 -12.31 4.38 5.62
C ILE A 677 -13.72 4.45 5.05
N ARG A 678 -14.69 4.85 5.86
CA ARG A 678 -16.11 4.83 5.49
C ARG A 678 -16.66 6.22 5.18
N ALA A 679 -16.01 7.26 5.69
CA ALA A 679 -16.51 8.63 5.56
C ALA A 679 -15.38 9.63 5.44
N LEU A 680 -15.60 10.63 4.56
CA LEU A 680 -14.72 11.77 4.32
C LEU A 680 -15.57 13.02 4.20
N ALA A 681 -15.15 14.12 4.82
CA ALA A 681 -15.80 15.42 4.70
C ALA A 681 -14.75 16.55 4.75
N PHE A 682 -14.80 17.47 3.79
CA PHE A 682 -13.98 18.69 3.84
C PHE A 682 -14.64 19.76 4.69
N THR A 683 -13.83 20.63 5.30
CA THR A 683 -14.28 21.94 5.79
C THR A 683 -14.73 22.82 4.63
N ASP A 684 -15.61 23.79 4.90
CA ASP A 684 -16.13 24.74 3.90
C ASP A 684 -15.02 25.65 3.30
N ASP A 685 -13.89 25.81 4.00
CA ASP A 685 -12.71 26.52 3.49
C ASP A 685 -11.74 25.61 2.72
N GLY A 686 -12.00 24.30 2.66
CA GLY A 686 -11.16 23.29 2.01
C GLY A 686 -9.80 23.05 2.68
N THR A 687 -9.55 23.61 3.87
CA THR A 687 -8.23 23.53 4.51
C THR A 687 -8.04 22.26 5.33
N GLN A 688 -9.12 21.64 5.80
CA GLN A 688 -9.08 20.40 6.58
C GLN A 688 -9.99 19.32 5.97
N LEU A 689 -9.58 18.08 6.20
CA LEU A 689 -10.36 16.90 5.87
C LEU A 689 -10.62 16.10 7.15
N ILE A 690 -11.86 15.70 7.34
CA ILE A 690 -12.28 14.80 8.41
C ILE A 690 -12.44 13.41 7.83
N SER A 691 -11.91 12.40 8.51
CA SER A 691 -12.10 11.00 8.13
C SER A 691 -12.67 10.18 9.28
N GLY A 692 -13.49 9.19 8.95
CA GLY A 692 -14.00 8.18 9.86
C GLY A 692 -13.85 6.78 9.27
N ALA A 693 -13.41 5.82 10.08
CA ALA A 693 -13.11 4.46 9.62
C ALA A 693 -13.63 3.37 10.57
N GLU A 694 -13.52 2.12 10.10
CA GLU A 694 -13.95 0.93 10.86
C GLU A 694 -13.08 0.64 12.10
N ASP A 695 -11.90 1.27 12.21
CA ASP A 695 -11.06 1.21 13.41
C ASP A 695 -11.62 2.04 14.60
N GLY A 696 -12.77 2.69 14.39
CA GLY A 696 -13.43 3.51 15.41
C GLY A 696 -12.76 4.86 15.62
N LEU A 697 -11.86 5.29 14.73
CA LEU A 697 -11.20 6.58 14.84
C LEU A 697 -11.86 7.63 13.94
N VAL A 698 -11.93 8.86 14.47
CA VAL A 698 -12.22 10.06 13.70
C VAL A 698 -10.97 10.94 13.71
N CYS A 699 -10.42 11.19 12.53
CA CYS A 699 -9.19 11.96 12.35
C CYS A 699 -9.47 13.27 11.63
N VAL A 700 -8.68 14.30 11.93
CA VAL A 700 -8.70 15.59 11.24
C VAL A 700 -7.33 15.84 10.65
N TRP A 701 -7.31 16.11 9.35
CA TRP A 701 -6.11 16.26 8.54
C TRP A 701 -6.03 17.69 8.02
N ASP A 702 -4.84 18.29 8.11
CA ASP A 702 -4.54 19.55 7.44
C ASP A 702 -4.10 19.23 6.01
N ILE A 703 -4.79 19.81 5.03
CA ILE A 703 -4.53 19.55 3.61
C ILE A 703 -3.21 20.17 3.14
N ARG A 704 -2.85 21.35 3.67
CA ARG A 704 -1.63 22.05 3.26
C ARG A 704 -0.39 21.44 3.91
N GLN A 705 -0.48 21.15 5.21
CA GLN A 705 0.62 20.58 5.98
C GLN A 705 0.75 19.07 5.77
N GLN A 706 -0.29 18.42 5.24
CA GLN A 706 -0.36 16.98 5.01
C GLN A 706 -0.11 16.17 6.29
N THR A 707 -0.55 16.70 7.42
CA THR A 707 -0.40 16.08 8.74
C THR A 707 -1.75 15.96 9.43
N MET A 708 -1.82 15.05 10.39
CA MET A 708 -2.96 14.98 11.28
C MET A 708 -2.87 16.13 12.28
N VAL A 709 -3.92 16.95 12.36
CA VAL A 709 -3.94 18.18 13.17
C VAL A 709 -3.83 17.88 14.67
N ARG A 710 -4.36 16.73 15.10
CA ARG A 710 -4.42 16.33 16.51
C ARG A 710 -4.54 14.82 16.67
N SER A 711 -4.46 14.34 17.91
CA SER A 711 -4.74 12.94 18.22
C SER A 711 -6.15 12.53 17.76
N PRO A 712 -6.32 11.32 17.18
CA PRO A 712 -7.61 10.83 16.74
C PRO A 712 -8.62 10.77 17.89
N THR A 713 -9.88 11.09 17.59
CA THR A 713 -10.97 10.89 18.54
C THR A 713 -11.45 9.44 18.44
N SER A 714 -11.40 8.70 19.55
CA SER A 714 -11.82 7.30 19.60
C SER A 714 -13.31 7.19 19.91
N ILE A 715 -14.03 6.51 19.02
CA ILE A 715 -15.42 6.12 19.13
C ILE A 715 -15.47 4.62 19.43
N PRO A 716 -16.35 4.14 20.34
CA PRO A 716 -16.35 2.74 20.77
C PRO A 716 -16.94 1.75 19.74
N VAL A 717 -17.17 2.19 18.50
CA VAL A 717 -17.73 1.40 17.39
C VAL A 717 -17.14 1.86 16.06
N PRO A 718 -17.15 1.00 15.01
CA PRO A 718 -16.84 1.40 13.64
C PRO A 718 -17.65 2.62 13.19
N VAL A 719 -16.97 3.60 12.58
CA VAL A 719 -17.59 4.84 12.08
C VAL A 719 -18.05 4.64 10.64
N TRP A 720 -19.29 5.05 10.34
CA TRP A 720 -19.91 4.93 9.01
C TRP A 720 -20.12 6.26 8.31
N SER A 721 -20.33 7.34 9.05
CA SER A 721 -20.59 8.66 8.47
C SER A 721 -20.04 9.77 9.36
N VAL A 722 -19.46 10.79 8.72
CA VAL A 722 -19.07 12.04 9.34
C VAL A 722 -19.67 13.20 8.54
N ALA A 723 -20.05 14.27 9.24
CA ALA A 723 -20.45 15.54 8.62
C ALA A 723 -19.90 16.70 9.45
N ILE A 724 -19.54 17.80 8.78
CA ILE A 724 -19.07 19.01 9.45
C ILE A 724 -20.18 20.07 9.47
N SER A 725 -20.27 20.83 10.55
CA SER A 725 -21.16 21.99 10.61
C SER A 725 -20.66 23.10 9.67
N PRO A 726 -21.55 23.96 9.14
CA PRO A 726 -21.16 25.04 8.21
C PRO A 726 -20.15 26.04 8.80
N ASP A 727 -20.14 26.22 10.12
CA ASP A 727 -19.16 27.06 10.82
C ASP A 727 -17.84 26.32 11.12
N SER A 728 -17.70 25.06 10.68
CA SER A 728 -16.57 24.16 10.94
C SER A 728 -16.26 23.93 12.43
N SER A 729 -17.19 24.22 13.34
CA SER A 729 -16.97 24.11 14.79
C SER A 729 -17.33 22.76 15.39
N LEU A 730 -18.17 21.97 14.71
CA LEU A 730 -18.66 20.68 15.16
C LEU A 730 -18.53 19.60 14.07
N ILE A 731 -18.26 18.38 14.51
CA ILE A 731 -18.25 17.18 13.68
C ILE A 731 -19.34 16.24 14.19
N ALA A 732 -20.31 15.91 13.34
CA ALA A 732 -21.33 14.92 13.63
C ALA A 732 -20.87 13.53 13.16
N VAL A 733 -21.11 12.50 13.98
CA VAL A 733 -20.62 11.14 13.74
C VAL A 733 -21.72 10.10 13.96
N GLY A 734 -21.79 9.14 13.04
CA GLY A 734 -22.65 7.96 13.09
C GLY A 734 -21.85 6.69 12.79
N GLY A 735 -22.24 5.58 13.43
CA GLY A 735 -21.49 4.32 13.37
C GLY A 735 -22.35 3.07 13.55
N GLU A 736 -21.71 1.97 13.91
CA GLU A 736 -22.36 0.67 14.18
C GLU A 736 -23.09 0.61 15.54
N ASP A 737 -23.81 1.67 15.86
CA ASP A 737 -24.71 1.74 17.00
C ASP A 737 -25.88 2.70 16.74
N GLU A 738 -26.71 2.88 17.76
CA GLU A 738 -27.95 3.67 17.73
C GLU A 738 -27.73 5.18 17.95
N TYR A 739 -26.47 5.59 18.15
CA TYR A 739 -26.10 6.91 18.64
C TYR A 739 -25.71 7.84 17.50
N VAL A 740 -26.08 9.10 17.66
CA VAL A 740 -25.48 10.21 16.92
C VAL A 740 -24.66 11.04 17.91
N ARG A 741 -23.45 11.38 17.52
CA ARG A 741 -22.47 12.06 18.37
C ARG A 741 -22.05 13.39 17.76
N LEU A 742 -21.80 14.38 18.61
CA LEU A 742 -21.19 15.65 18.25
C LEU A 742 -19.82 15.75 18.91
N ILE A 743 -18.82 16.09 18.11
CA ILE A 743 -17.43 16.29 18.51
C ILE A 743 -17.08 17.75 18.25
N ASP A 744 -16.41 18.40 19.20
CA ASP A 744 -15.81 19.71 18.95
C ASP A 744 -14.65 19.58 17.96
N ALA A 745 -14.73 20.35 16.88
CA ALA A 745 -13.72 20.33 15.82
C ALA A 745 -12.36 20.89 16.26
N HIS A 746 -12.26 21.62 17.37
CA HIS A 746 -11.02 22.23 17.87
C HIS A 746 -10.22 21.26 18.74
N ASP A 747 -10.83 20.68 19.78
CA ASP A 747 -10.14 19.85 20.77
C ASP A 747 -10.41 18.34 20.63
N GLY A 748 -11.38 17.94 19.78
CA GLY A 748 -11.76 16.54 19.58
C GLY A 748 -12.60 15.95 20.72
N ALA A 749 -13.10 16.76 21.65
CA ALA A 749 -13.96 16.26 22.72
C ALA A 749 -15.36 15.92 22.19
N ILE A 750 -15.90 14.77 22.61
CA ILE A 750 -17.31 14.45 22.41
C ILE A 750 -18.14 15.37 23.32
N VAL A 751 -18.84 16.33 22.73
CA VAL A 751 -19.63 17.35 23.46
C VAL A 751 -21.07 16.91 23.72
N SER A 752 -21.61 16.03 22.88
CA SER A 752 -22.95 15.47 23.05
C SER A 752 -23.08 14.12 22.37
N GLU A 753 -23.85 13.22 22.98
CA GLU A 753 -24.28 11.94 22.39
C GLU A 753 -25.77 11.76 22.65
N SER A 754 -26.54 11.36 21.64
CA SER A 754 -27.96 11.07 21.82
C SER A 754 -28.37 9.81 21.05
N VAL A 755 -29.22 9.01 21.69
CA VAL A 755 -29.88 7.87 21.07
C VAL A 755 -31.13 8.35 20.34
N GLY A 756 -31.36 7.81 19.15
CA GLY A 756 -32.62 7.98 18.45
C GLY A 756 -32.92 6.82 17.51
N HIS A 757 -31.91 6.26 16.89
CA HIS A 757 -32.10 5.11 16.00
C HIS A 757 -32.20 3.80 16.78
N ARG A 758 -32.54 2.72 16.08
CA ARG A 758 -32.61 1.34 16.62
C ARG A 758 -31.69 0.36 15.87
N ASP A 759 -30.83 0.91 15.02
CA ASP A 759 -29.85 0.21 14.21
C ASP A 759 -28.77 1.23 13.78
N TRP A 760 -27.74 0.77 13.09
CA TRP A 760 -26.58 1.56 12.66
C TRP A 760 -26.97 2.86 11.98
N VAL A 761 -26.31 3.96 12.37
CA VAL A 761 -26.45 5.25 11.71
C VAL A 761 -25.50 5.30 10.51
N ARG A 762 -26.07 5.26 9.30
CA ARG A 762 -25.30 5.06 8.06
C ARG A 762 -24.93 6.35 7.35
N ALA A 763 -25.73 7.39 7.52
CA ALA A 763 -25.53 8.64 6.82
C ALA A 763 -25.99 9.82 7.69
N ILE A 764 -25.23 10.90 7.67
CA ILE A 764 -25.49 12.12 8.44
C ILE A 764 -25.14 13.32 7.55
N THR A 765 -25.94 14.39 7.61
CA THR A 765 -25.65 15.66 6.92
C THR A 765 -26.21 16.85 7.68
N PHE A 766 -25.47 17.96 7.73
CA PHE A 766 -25.99 19.22 8.26
C PHE A 766 -26.88 19.89 7.21
N THR A 767 -28.06 20.34 7.64
CA THR A 767 -28.98 21.11 6.79
C THR A 767 -28.98 22.61 7.11
N GLY A 768 -28.26 23.00 8.17
CA GLY A 768 -28.07 24.37 8.61
C GLY A 768 -27.12 24.44 9.81
N PRO A 769 -26.88 25.62 10.40
CA PRO A 769 -25.99 25.78 11.55
C PRO A 769 -26.47 25.00 12.78
N ASP A 770 -27.79 24.96 13.01
CA ASP A 770 -28.41 24.34 14.18
C ASP A 770 -29.20 23.07 13.87
N THR A 771 -29.14 22.56 12.64
CA THR A 771 -29.99 21.45 12.19
C THR A 771 -29.18 20.37 11.47
N LEU A 772 -29.40 19.13 11.89
CA LEU A 772 -28.76 17.94 11.39
C LEU A 772 -29.81 16.90 10.98
N VAL A 773 -29.54 16.14 9.92
CA VAL A 773 -30.35 14.98 9.52
C VAL A 773 -29.49 13.72 9.54
N SER A 774 -30.05 12.63 10.04
CA SER A 774 -29.42 11.30 10.01
C SER A 774 -30.34 10.24 9.44
N GLY A 775 -29.76 9.24 8.77
CA GLY A 775 -30.41 8.06 8.24
C GLY A 775 -29.82 6.78 8.83
N SER A 776 -30.68 5.80 9.14
CA SER A 776 -30.28 4.55 9.79
C SER A 776 -30.75 3.29 9.07
N GLY A 777 -30.07 2.19 9.38
CA GLY A 777 -30.47 0.82 9.03
C GLY A 777 -31.85 0.42 9.57
N ASP A 778 -32.39 1.12 10.55
CA ASP A 778 -33.76 0.90 11.06
C ASP A 778 -34.85 1.46 10.13
N GLY A 779 -34.45 2.03 8.99
CA GLY A 779 -35.30 2.66 7.99
C GLY A 779 -35.80 4.04 8.38
N SER A 780 -35.32 4.62 9.48
CA SER A 780 -35.72 5.97 9.89
C SER A 780 -34.76 7.06 9.42
N ILE A 781 -35.36 8.18 9.04
CA ILE A 781 -34.71 9.49 8.91
C ILE A 781 -35.05 10.29 10.17
N ARG A 782 -34.06 10.94 10.77
CA ARG A 782 -34.25 11.79 11.95
C ARG A 782 -33.69 13.18 11.74
N TRP A 783 -34.45 14.18 12.17
CA TRP A 783 -34.00 15.55 12.34
C TRP A 783 -33.56 15.77 13.78
N TRP A 784 -32.52 16.58 13.93
CA TRP A 784 -31.94 16.94 15.19
C TRP A 784 -31.69 18.44 15.24
N THR A 785 -31.92 19.02 16.40
CA THR A 785 -31.47 20.38 16.74
C THR A 785 -30.13 20.29 17.48
N VAL A 786 -29.23 21.21 17.16
CA VAL A 786 -27.84 21.31 17.65
C VAL A 786 -27.62 22.62 18.43
N SER A 787 -28.62 23.06 19.19
CA SER A 787 -28.49 24.28 20.01
C SER A 787 -27.58 24.04 21.21
N ASP A 788 -26.74 25.02 21.55
CA ASP A 788 -25.79 24.96 22.67
C ASP A 788 -24.86 23.74 22.64
N ARG A 789 -24.51 23.26 21.43
CA ARG A 789 -23.70 22.05 21.18
C ARG A 789 -24.32 20.77 21.76
N ARG A 790 -25.63 20.79 22.01
CA ARG A 790 -26.39 19.63 22.49
C ARG A 790 -27.24 19.06 21.36
N LEU A 791 -27.17 17.75 21.20
CA LEU A 791 -27.95 17.04 20.19
C LEU A 791 -29.32 16.62 20.75
N THR A 792 -30.40 17.11 20.13
CA THR A 792 -31.78 16.75 20.52
C THR A 792 -32.62 16.31 19.31
N PRO A 793 -33.23 15.12 19.31
CA PRO A 793 -34.07 14.67 18.20
C PRO A 793 -35.39 15.45 18.15
N THR A 794 -35.80 15.92 16.98
CA THR A 794 -37.02 16.72 16.79
C THR A 794 -38.08 15.98 15.99
N LYS A 795 -37.70 15.30 14.91
CA LYS A 795 -38.62 14.57 14.02
C LYS A 795 -38.07 13.23 13.61
N ARG A 796 -38.98 12.28 13.37
CA ARG A 796 -38.67 10.98 12.80
C ARG A 796 -39.65 10.67 11.66
N ILE A 797 -39.10 10.27 10.52
CA ILE A 797 -39.85 9.72 9.39
C ILE A 797 -39.40 8.27 9.20
N GLN A 798 -40.35 7.36 9.04
CA GLN A 798 -40.07 5.94 8.81
C GLN A 798 -40.26 5.63 7.32
N LEU A 799 -39.19 5.16 6.67
CA LEU A 799 -39.22 4.66 5.30
C LEU A 799 -39.48 3.14 5.28
N PRO A 800 -39.88 2.59 4.11
CA PRO A 800 -40.12 1.16 3.93
C PRO A 800 -38.88 0.28 4.14
N ASP A 801 -37.69 0.82 3.94
CA ASP A 801 -36.42 0.09 4.00
C ASP A 801 -35.29 0.95 4.56
N ARG A 802 -34.12 0.33 4.75
CA ARG A 802 -32.92 0.92 5.34
C ARG A 802 -32.49 2.17 4.58
N VAL A 803 -32.20 3.25 5.32
CA VAL A 803 -31.62 4.46 4.74
C VAL A 803 -30.12 4.23 4.53
N ARG A 804 -29.63 4.50 3.32
CA ARG A 804 -28.22 4.31 2.95
C ARG A 804 -27.46 5.61 2.84
N ALA A 805 -28.08 6.63 2.26
CA ALA A 805 -27.45 7.90 1.99
C ALA A 805 -28.41 9.05 2.28
N VAL A 806 -27.88 10.11 2.89
CA VAL A 806 -28.53 11.42 2.98
C VAL A 806 -27.54 12.44 2.47
N ALA A 807 -28.00 13.36 1.64
CA ALA A 807 -27.17 14.44 1.11
C ALA A 807 -27.98 15.71 1.05
N HIS A 808 -27.37 16.81 1.45
CA HIS A 808 -28.01 18.11 1.49
C HIS A 808 -27.15 19.15 0.79
N HIS A 809 -27.80 19.98 -0.02
CA HIS A 809 -27.20 21.21 -0.49
C HIS A 809 -28.28 22.30 -0.65
N ARG A 810 -28.06 23.45 -0.01
CA ARG A 810 -28.99 24.60 0.06
C ARG A 810 -30.37 24.27 0.62
N SER A 811 -31.36 24.01 -0.22
CA SER A 811 -32.76 23.73 0.17
C SER A 811 -33.20 22.31 -0.17
N VAL A 812 -32.33 21.54 -0.82
CA VAL A 812 -32.62 20.20 -1.32
C VAL A 812 -31.96 19.19 -0.39
N LEU A 813 -32.77 18.38 0.27
CA LEU A 813 -32.34 17.19 1.00
C LEU A 813 -32.75 15.96 0.20
N ALA A 814 -31.77 15.19 -0.26
CA ALA A 814 -31.98 13.95 -0.98
C ALA A 814 -31.69 12.74 -0.08
N VAL A 815 -32.56 11.74 -0.12
CA VAL A 815 -32.43 10.51 0.64
C VAL A 815 -32.53 9.31 -0.28
N GLY A 816 -31.56 8.40 -0.15
CA GLY A 816 -31.52 7.12 -0.85
C GLY A 816 -31.66 5.96 0.13
N ALA A 817 -32.52 5.01 -0.20
CA ALA A 817 -32.81 3.85 0.63
C ALA A 817 -32.71 2.53 -0.15
N GLU A 818 -32.76 1.41 0.59
CA GLU A 818 -32.66 0.05 0.05
C GLU A 818 -33.89 -0.44 -0.74
N ASP A 819 -34.93 0.40 -0.82
CA ASP A 819 -36.10 0.23 -1.67
C ASP A 819 -35.94 0.83 -3.08
N ALA A 820 -34.71 1.23 -3.45
CA ALA A 820 -34.37 1.77 -4.77
C ALA A 820 -35.15 3.04 -5.16
N HIS A 821 -35.48 3.89 -4.17
CA HIS A 821 -36.08 5.20 -4.40
C HIS A 821 -35.14 6.35 -4.02
N ILE A 822 -35.17 7.43 -4.80
CA ILE A 822 -34.68 8.75 -4.38
C ILE A 822 -35.87 9.54 -3.86
N ARG A 823 -35.75 10.02 -2.63
CA ARG A 823 -36.74 10.93 -2.02
C ARG A 823 -36.14 12.31 -1.86
N ILE A 824 -36.87 13.34 -2.29
CA ILE A 824 -36.48 14.73 -2.19
C ILE A 824 -37.35 15.40 -1.14
N PHE A 825 -36.70 16.07 -0.19
CA PHE A 825 -37.33 16.82 0.87
C PHE A 825 -37.01 18.31 0.72
N HIS A 826 -37.99 19.14 1.03
CA HIS A 826 -37.80 20.56 1.28
C HIS A 826 -38.20 20.85 2.73
N GLY A 827 -37.22 21.21 3.56
CA GLY A 827 -37.41 21.19 5.01
C GLY A 827 -37.70 19.77 5.48
N GLU A 828 -38.88 19.56 6.07
CA GLU A 828 -39.29 18.25 6.58
C GLU A 828 -40.36 17.55 5.74
N ASP A 829 -40.75 18.13 4.61
CA ASP A 829 -41.80 17.64 3.73
C ASP A 829 -41.20 16.92 2.52
N CYS A 830 -41.66 15.70 2.25
CA CYS A 830 -41.26 14.93 1.07
C CYS A 830 -42.01 15.47 -0.16
N ILE A 831 -41.30 16.09 -1.09
CA ILE A 831 -41.87 16.70 -2.29
C ILE A 831 -41.75 15.83 -3.54
N ALA A 832 -40.87 14.82 -3.54
CA ALA A 832 -40.77 13.84 -4.60
C ALA A 832 -40.32 12.47 -4.07
N ASP A 833 -40.90 11.40 -4.61
CA ASP A 833 -40.49 10.01 -4.38
C ASP A 833 -40.35 9.33 -5.75
N ILE A 834 -39.11 9.04 -6.17
CA ILE A 834 -38.77 8.70 -7.54
C ILE A 834 -38.14 7.30 -7.56
N PRO A 835 -38.78 6.31 -8.20
CA PRO A 835 -38.23 4.96 -8.30
C PRO A 835 -37.06 4.92 -9.29
N MET A 836 -36.08 4.07 -8.99
CA MET A 836 -35.05 3.69 -9.95
C MET A 836 -35.60 2.78 -11.05
N PRO A 837 -34.91 2.69 -12.21
CA PRO A 837 -35.25 1.72 -13.25
C PRO A 837 -35.23 0.28 -12.73
N ASN A 838 -36.03 -0.58 -13.35
CA ASN A 838 -36.04 -2.01 -13.03
C ASN A 838 -34.63 -2.61 -13.13
N GLY A 839 -34.23 -3.36 -12.11
CA GLY A 839 -32.90 -3.99 -12.01
C GLY A 839 -31.90 -3.24 -11.11
N VAL A 840 -32.21 -2.01 -10.68
CA VAL A 840 -31.42 -1.32 -9.65
C VAL A 840 -31.88 -1.76 -8.27
N ASP A 841 -31.03 -2.47 -7.53
CA ASP A 841 -31.38 -3.00 -6.21
C ASP A 841 -31.50 -1.92 -5.13
N TRP A 842 -30.56 -0.97 -5.10
CA TRP A 842 -30.55 0.17 -4.19
C TRP A 842 -29.47 1.21 -4.54
N ILE A 843 -29.52 2.34 -3.83
CA ILE A 843 -28.59 3.46 -3.95
C ILE A 843 -27.56 3.37 -2.81
N ARG A 844 -26.27 3.43 -3.15
CA ARG A 844 -25.16 3.34 -2.18
C ARG A 844 -24.79 4.69 -1.59
N SER A 845 -24.70 5.69 -2.45
CA SER A 845 -24.33 7.06 -2.11
C SER A 845 -25.11 8.05 -2.95
N ILE A 846 -25.34 9.24 -2.41
CA ILE A 846 -25.97 10.36 -3.10
C ILE A 846 -25.14 11.62 -2.87
N ALA A 847 -25.04 12.47 -3.88
CA ALA A 847 -24.56 13.85 -3.75
C ALA A 847 -25.61 14.80 -4.33
N VAL A 848 -25.68 16.02 -3.79
CA VAL A 848 -26.53 17.09 -4.34
C VAL A 848 -25.60 18.18 -4.88
N THR A 849 -25.79 18.56 -6.13
CA THR A 849 -24.97 19.58 -6.79
C THR A 849 -25.42 20.99 -6.40
N GLU A 850 -24.62 21.99 -6.76
CA GLU A 850 -24.99 23.40 -6.56
C GLU A 850 -26.27 23.83 -7.30
N THR A 851 -26.56 23.17 -8.42
CA THR A 851 -27.77 23.39 -9.24
C THR A 851 -28.99 22.68 -8.64
N GLY A 852 -28.83 21.89 -7.58
CA GLY A 852 -29.89 21.09 -6.97
C GLY A 852 -30.15 19.77 -7.69
N ALA A 853 -29.31 19.38 -8.65
CA ALA A 853 -29.37 18.06 -9.24
C ALA A 853 -28.88 17.01 -8.22
N VAL A 854 -29.48 15.82 -8.26
CA VAL A 854 -29.12 14.73 -7.36
C VAL A 854 -28.38 13.67 -8.15
N ILE A 855 -27.13 13.41 -7.76
CA ILE A 855 -26.29 12.37 -8.35
C ILE A 855 -26.38 11.13 -7.45
N ALA A 856 -26.79 10.01 -8.02
CA ALA A 856 -26.91 8.73 -7.33
C ALA A 856 -25.88 7.73 -7.84
N ALA A 857 -25.13 7.17 -6.90
CA ALA A 857 -24.27 6.01 -7.09
C ALA A 857 -25.07 4.74 -6.83
N CYS A 858 -25.18 3.89 -7.84
CA CYS A 858 -26.06 2.73 -7.81
C CYS A 858 -25.29 1.40 -7.67
N GLU A 859 -25.97 0.40 -7.10
CA GLU A 859 -25.42 -0.96 -6.93
C GLU A 859 -25.03 -1.63 -8.26
N ASP A 860 -25.73 -1.29 -9.33
CA ASP A 860 -25.54 -1.85 -10.66
C ASP A 860 -24.34 -1.24 -11.43
N GLY A 861 -23.52 -0.43 -10.76
CA GLY A 861 -22.31 0.19 -11.33
C GLY A 861 -22.57 1.45 -12.13
N ALA A 862 -23.82 1.88 -12.23
CA ALA A 862 -24.19 3.10 -12.93
C ALA A 862 -24.18 4.33 -12.00
N ILE A 863 -23.92 5.49 -12.62
CA ILE A 863 -24.11 6.81 -12.01
C ILE A 863 -25.31 7.44 -12.71
N ARG A 864 -26.28 7.90 -11.91
CA ARG A 864 -27.51 8.50 -12.41
C ARG A 864 -27.69 9.91 -11.88
N LYS A 865 -28.26 10.79 -12.70
CA LYS A 865 -28.55 12.18 -12.37
C LYS A 865 -30.06 12.40 -12.40
N LEU A 866 -30.61 12.92 -11.31
CA LEU A 866 -31.96 13.42 -11.23
C LEU A 866 -31.91 14.95 -11.30
N ALA A 867 -32.42 15.52 -12.38
CA ALA A 867 -32.51 16.96 -12.57
C ALA A 867 -33.87 17.32 -13.19
N HIS A 868 -34.53 18.36 -12.68
CA HIS A 868 -35.83 18.82 -13.17
C HIS A 868 -36.90 17.71 -13.24
N GLY A 869 -36.87 16.76 -12.30
CA GLY A 869 -37.80 15.63 -12.24
C GLY A 869 -37.50 14.50 -13.23
N SER A 870 -36.45 14.60 -14.04
CA SER A 870 -36.03 13.55 -14.98
C SER A 870 -34.79 12.83 -14.46
N LEU A 871 -34.84 11.49 -14.46
CA LEU A 871 -33.73 10.62 -14.09
C LEU A 871 -33.00 10.15 -15.36
N THR A 872 -31.73 10.49 -15.49
CA THR A 872 -30.87 10.10 -16.62
C THR A 872 -29.66 9.31 -16.15
N THR A 873 -29.15 8.41 -16.99
CA THR A 873 -27.90 7.68 -16.73
C THR A 873 -26.73 8.51 -17.26
N VAL A 874 -25.83 8.89 -16.36
CA VAL A 874 -24.58 9.63 -16.70
C VAL A 874 -23.50 8.65 -17.13
N ALA A 875 -23.38 7.53 -16.41
CA ALA A 875 -22.45 6.45 -16.73
C ALA A 875 -23.17 5.11 -16.57
N PRO A 876 -23.17 4.22 -17.59
CA PRO A 876 -23.71 2.88 -17.45
C PRO A 876 -22.76 1.99 -16.64
N GLY A 877 -23.30 1.09 -15.81
CA GLY A 877 -22.51 0.04 -15.19
C GLY A 877 -22.18 -1.09 -16.16
N THR A 878 -21.20 -1.94 -15.83
CA THR A 878 -20.93 -3.17 -16.58
C THR A 878 -21.83 -4.31 -16.14
N ASN A 879 -22.09 -5.26 -17.04
CA ASN A 879 -22.82 -6.48 -16.69
C ASN A 879 -21.96 -7.37 -15.79
N THR A 880 -22.01 -7.07 -14.50
CA THR A 880 -21.19 -7.71 -13.46
C THR A 880 -21.75 -9.08 -13.13
N VAL A 881 -20.89 -10.09 -13.06
CA VAL A 881 -21.25 -11.42 -12.55
C VAL A 881 -21.29 -11.37 -11.03
N TRP A 882 -22.45 -11.71 -10.46
CA TRP A 882 -22.74 -11.59 -9.03
C TRP A 882 -22.87 -12.91 -8.31
N SER A 883 -22.99 -14.01 -9.04
CA SER A 883 -23.02 -15.36 -8.48
C SER A 883 -22.37 -16.36 -9.44
N VAL A 884 -21.74 -17.37 -8.86
CA VAL A 884 -21.08 -18.45 -9.59
C VAL A 884 -21.46 -19.77 -8.93
N ALA A 885 -21.80 -20.78 -9.73
CA ALA A 885 -22.03 -22.13 -9.26
C ALA A 885 -21.47 -23.15 -10.24
N HIS A 886 -21.19 -24.35 -9.76
CA HIS A 886 -20.63 -25.45 -10.56
C HIS A 886 -21.55 -26.65 -10.56
N ASN A 887 -21.73 -27.26 -11.72
CA ASN A 887 -22.30 -28.59 -11.83
C ASN A 887 -21.17 -29.61 -12.02
N SER A 888 -20.61 -30.09 -10.92
CA SER A 888 -19.45 -31.00 -10.93
C SER A 888 -19.71 -32.29 -11.74
N ALA A 889 -20.93 -32.81 -11.75
CA ALA A 889 -21.26 -34.00 -12.54
C ALA A 889 -21.18 -33.77 -14.07
N ARG A 890 -21.36 -32.52 -14.53
CA ARG A 890 -21.47 -32.18 -15.96
C ARG A 890 -20.35 -31.31 -16.51
N GLY A 891 -19.58 -30.64 -15.66
CA GLY A 891 -18.57 -29.68 -16.12
C GLY A 891 -19.15 -28.41 -16.67
N HIS A 892 -20.28 -27.99 -16.09
CA HIS A 892 -20.87 -26.69 -16.40
C HIS A 892 -20.51 -25.70 -15.30
N THR A 893 -20.03 -24.52 -15.70
CA THR A 893 -19.92 -23.35 -14.84
C THR A 893 -21.11 -22.44 -15.12
N LEU A 894 -21.82 -22.05 -14.07
CA LEU A 894 -22.97 -21.15 -14.15
C LEU A 894 -22.56 -19.78 -13.65
N LEU A 895 -22.79 -18.75 -14.46
CA LEU A 895 -22.54 -17.35 -14.12
C LEU A 895 -23.88 -16.61 -14.06
N GLY A 896 -24.15 -15.94 -12.95
CA GLY A 896 -25.37 -15.16 -12.77
C GLY A 896 -25.07 -13.67 -12.75
N ASP A 897 -25.76 -12.90 -13.57
CA ASP A 897 -25.50 -11.47 -13.76
C ASP A 897 -26.51 -10.55 -13.03
N GLY A 898 -26.34 -9.23 -13.24
CA GLY A 898 -27.22 -8.20 -12.69
C GLY A 898 -28.57 -8.08 -13.40
N ALA A 899 -28.70 -8.62 -14.61
CA ALA A 899 -29.88 -8.50 -15.46
C ALA A 899 -30.87 -9.68 -15.29
N GLY A 900 -30.51 -10.69 -14.49
CA GLY A 900 -31.31 -11.88 -14.25
C GLY A 900 -31.04 -12.99 -15.27
N ILE A 901 -29.87 -12.97 -15.90
CA ILE A 901 -29.41 -13.97 -16.88
C ILE A 901 -28.44 -14.93 -16.19
N VAL A 902 -28.67 -16.23 -16.41
CA VAL A 902 -27.71 -17.29 -16.09
C VAL A 902 -27.03 -17.71 -17.38
N THR A 903 -25.75 -17.43 -17.49
CA THR A 903 -24.89 -17.93 -18.57
C THR A 903 -24.30 -19.27 -18.15
N VAL A 904 -24.53 -20.30 -18.96
CA VAL A 904 -23.99 -21.64 -18.76
C VAL A 904 -22.78 -21.81 -19.66
N LEU A 905 -21.60 -21.85 -19.05
CA LEU A 905 -20.35 -22.19 -19.72
C LEU A 905 -20.16 -23.70 -19.65
N GLN A 906 -20.03 -24.33 -20.81
CA GLN A 906 -19.78 -25.76 -20.95
C GLN A 906 -18.30 -25.97 -21.29
N ASP A 907 -17.69 -27.07 -20.80
CA ASP A 907 -16.31 -27.44 -21.16
C ASP A 907 -16.15 -27.58 -22.69
N GLU A 908 -17.20 -28.01 -23.41
CA GLU A 908 -17.26 -28.05 -24.88
C GLU A 908 -18.60 -27.49 -25.37
N GLY A 909 -18.59 -26.42 -26.17
CA GLY A 909 -19.78 -25.83 -26.79
C GLY A 909 -19.88 -24.31 -26.63
N LEU A 910 -20.89 -23.71 -27.28
CA LEU A 910 -21.17 -22.28 -27.11
C LEU A 910 -21.89 -22.03 -25.76
N PRO A 911 -21.65 -20.88 -25.12
CA PRO A 911 -22.40 -20.47 -23.93
C PRO A 911 -23.91 -20.44 -24.21
N ALA A 912 -24.70 -20.86 -23.22
CA ALA A 912 -26.15 -20.79 -23.28
C ALA A 912 -26.69 -19.83 -22.21
N ASP A 913 -27.44 -18.82 -22.63
CA ASP A 913 -28.02 -17.82 -21.75
C ASP A 913 -29.48 -18.14 -21.42
N TYR A 914 -29.79 -18.15 -20.12
CA TYR A 914 -31.14 -18.35 -19.61
C TYR A 914 -31.58 -17.16 -18.79
N ARG A 915 -32.58 -16.43 -19.29
CA ARG A 915 -33.25 -15.42 -18.49
C ARG A 915 -34.16 -16.11 -17.47
N VAL A 916 -33.85 -15.97 -16.19
CA VAL A 916 -34.61 -16.62 -15.11
C VAL A 916 -35.60 -15.69 -14.44
N GLY A 917 -35.25 -14.42 -14.22
CA GLY A 917 -36.08 -13.45 -13.51
C GLY A 917 -35.72 -12.01 -13.86
N ALA A 918 -36.27 -11.07 -13.08
CA ALA A 918 -35.93 -9.66 -13.19
C ALA A 918 -34.99 -9.25 -12.04
N GLY A 919 -33.90 -8.56 -12.39
CA GLY A 919 -32.91 -8.06 -11.44
C GLY A 919 -31.82 -9.07 -11.09
N ARG A 920 -30.97 -8.68 -10.13
CA ARG A 920 -29.69 -9.33 -9.84
C ARG A 920 -29.84 -10.77 -9.32
N LEU A 921 -28.96 -11.66 -9.77
CA LEU A 921 -28.84 -13.02 -9.23
C LEU A 921 -27.89 -13.05 -8.03
N TRP A 922 -28.46 -13.14 -6.82
CA TRP A 922 -27.72 -13.07 -5.55
C TRP A 922 -26.93 -14.34 -5.22
N SER A 923 -27.45 -15.48 -5.64
CA SER A 923 -26.89 -16.80 -5.35
C SER A 923 -27.32 -17.78 -6.44
N LEU A 924 -26.40 -18.65 -6.81
CA LEU A 924 -26.66 -19.78 -7.70
C LEU A 924 -26.27 -21.07 -6.97
N ALA A 925 -26.98 -22.15 -7.30
CA ALA A 925 -26.62 -23.50 -6.90
C ALA A 925 -26.87 -24.46 -8.07
N SER A 926 -26.08 -25.52 -8.17
CA SER A 926 -26.29 -26.57 -9.17
C SER A 926 -25.98 -27.93 -8.57
N ALA A 927 -26.86 -28.91 -8.80
CA ALA A 927 -26.67 -30.29 -8.37
C ALA A 927 -27.60 -31.22 -9.16
N ALA A 928 -27.19 -32.48 -9.35
CA ALA A 928 -28.02 -33.57 -9.88
C ALA A 928 -28.86 -33.22 -11.14
N GLY A 929 -28.32 -32.40 -12.04
CA GLY A 929 -29.00 -32.00 -13.28
C GLY A 929 -29.98 -30.83 -13.14
N TYR A 930 -30.04 -30.15 -11.99
CA TYR A 930 -30.78 -28.90 -11.80
C TYR A 930 -29.83 -27.73 -11.57
N PHE A 931 -30.28 -26.52 -11.89
CA PHE A 931 -29.73 -25.31 -11.30
C PHE A 931 -30.84 -24.48 -10.66
N ALA A 932 -30.48 -23.76 -9.60
CA ALA A 932 -31.36 -22.89 -8.86
C ALA A 932 -30.73 -21.49 -8.75
N ALA A 933 -31.54 -20.45 -8.97
CA ALA A 933 -31.15 -19.06 -8.97
C ALA A 933 -32.04 -18.25 -8.03
N ALA A 934 -31.42 -17.59 -7.05
CA ALA A 934 -32.07 -16.63 -6.18
C ALA A 934 -32.07 -15.25 -6.85
N SER A 935 -33.24 -14.82 -7.33
CA SER A 935 -33.42 -13.59 -8.11
C SER A 935 -33.72 -12.37 -7.23
N GLY A 936 -33.40 -11.18 -7.74
CA GLY A 936 -33.66 -9.88 -7.11
C GLY A 936 -35.14 -9.54 -7.00
N ASP A 937 -35.98 -10.15 -7.84
CA ASP A 937 -37.46 -10.12 -7.71
C ASP A 937 -37.99 -10.96 -6.54
N GLY A 938 -37.10 -11.66 -5.82
CA GLY A 938 -37.40 -12.49 -4.66
C GLY A 938 -37.80 -13.92 -4.96
N THR A 939 -38.06 -14.25 -6.22
CA THR A 939 -38.38 -15.61 -6.66
C THR A 939 -37.13 -16.49 -6.67
N LEU A 940 -37.30 -17.73 -6.23
CA LEU A 940 -36.33 -18.80 -6.42
C LEU A 940 -36.70 -19.57 -7.69
N HIS A 941 -35.87 -19.43 -8.72
CA HIS A 941 -36.05 -20.11 -10.00
C HIS A 941 -35.24 -21.39 -10.05
N ILE A 942 -35.87 -22.53 -10.34
CA ILE A 942 -35.18 -23.81 -10.50
C ILE A 942 -35.49 -24.32 -11.89
N ARG A 943 -34.46 -24.76 -12.63
CA ARG A 943 -34.61 -25.35 -13.96
C ARG A 943 -33.81 -26.62 -14.05
N SER A 944 -34.30 -27.53 -14.88
CA SER A 944 -33.53 -28.70 -15.26
C SER A 944 -32.53 -28.33 -16.35
N VAL A 945 -31.33 -28.90 -16.26
CA VAL A 945 -30.27 -28.79 -17.27
C VAL A 945 -30.45 -29.86 -18.35
N THR A 946 -31.22 -30.92 -18.09
CA THR A 946 -31.54 -31.97 -19.08
C THR A 946 -32.84 -31.74 -19.81
N ASP A 947 -33.84 -31.22 -19.10
CA ASP A 947 -35.20 -31.07 -19.58
C ASP A 947 -35.52 -29.58 -19.67
N SER A 948 -35.49 -29.04 -20.89
CA SER A 948 -35.72 -27.61 -21.13
C SER A 948 -37.11 -27.14 -20.71
N ASP A 949 -38.08 -28.07 -20.65
CA ASP A 949 -39.48 -27.78 -20.40
C ASP A 949 -39.80 -27.79 -18.90
N TRP A 950 -38.97 -28.45 -18.08
CA TRP A 950 -39.14 -28.47 -16.63
C TRP A 950 -38.56 -27.22 -15.97
N SER A 951 -39.41 -26.50 -15.23
CA SER A 951 -39.00 -25.42 -14.34
C SER A 951 -39.94 -25.31 -13.14
N LEU A 952 -39.41 -24.79 -12.04
CA LEU A 952 -40.14 -24.57 -10.80
C LEU A 952 -39.85 -23.17 -10.27
N ARG A 953 -40.88 -22.50 -9.76
CA ARG A 953 -40.76 -21.19 -9.09
C ARG A 953 -41.23 -21.34 -7.65
N LEU A 954 -40.35 -21.01 -6.72
CA LEU A 954 -40.62 -20.99 -5.29
C LEU A 954 -40.39 -19.57 -4.76
N ASN A 955 -40.87 -19.25 -3.56
CA ASN A 955 -40.71 -17.92 -2.95
C ASN A 955 -41.23 -16.74 -3.80
N ALA A 956 -42.18 -16.94 -4.72
CA ALA A 956 -42.69 -15.86 -5.58
C ALA A 956 -43.33 -14.69 -4.80
N GLU A 957 -43.79 -14.95 -3.57
CA GLU A 957 -44.37 -13.95 -2.67
C GLU A 957 -43.33 -13.08 -1.96
N GLN A 958 -42.04 -13.46 -2.03
CA GLN A 958 -40.98 -12.82 -1.26
C GLN A 958 -40.43 -11.60 -1.98
N ARG A 959 -40.04 -10.58 -1.22
CA ARG A 959 -39.40 -9.39 -1.81
C ARG A 959 -37.99 -9.67 -2.33
N ARG A 960 -37.21 -10.47 -1.59
CA ARG A 960 -35.86 -10.90 -1.95
C ARG A 960 -35.58 -12.32 -1.44
N THR A 961 -34.88 -13.12 -2.24
CA THR A 961 -34.25 -14.37 -1.84
C THR A 961 -32.74 -14.17 -1.94
N TRP A 962 -32.03 -14.42 -0.84
CA TRP A 962 -30.62 -14.03 -0.68
C TRP A 962 -29.63 -15.15 -1.03
N ALA A 963 -29.91 -16.36 -0.60
CA ALA A 963 -29.04 -17.51 -0.76
C ALA A 963 -29.86 -18.74 -1.15
N VAL A 964 -29.27 -19.60 -1.97
CA VAL A 964 -29.82 -20.89 -2.36
C VAL A 964 -28.74 -21.95 -2.30
N VAL A 965 -29.11 -23.17 -1.92
CA VAL A 965 -28.27 -24.36 -2.01
C VAL A 965 -29.09 -25.56 -2.46
N LEU A 966 -28.48 -26.44 -3.26
CA LEU A 966 -29.03 -27.73 -3.66
C LEU A 966 -28.20 -28.84 -3.02
N ALA A 967 -28.87 -29.88 -2.51
CA ALA A 967 -28.17 -31.08 -2.05
C ALA A 967 -27.62 -31.86 -3.25
N GLU A 968 -26.44 -32.48 -3.13
CA GLU A 968 -25.79 -33.20 -4.23
C GLU A 968 -26.63 -34.37 -4.77
N ASN A 969 -27.46 -34.97 -3.92
CA ASN A 969 -28.41 -36.01 -4.30
C ASN A 969 -29.58 -35.51 -5.18
N GLY A 970 -29.75 -34.20 -5.34
CA GLY A 970 -30.81 -33.59 -6.15
C GLY A 970 -32.21 -33.62 -5.54
N GLN A 971 -32.36 -34.10 -4.30
CA GLN A 971 -33.67 -34.31 -3.68
C GLN A 971 -34.15 -33.12 -2.84
N ARG A 972 -33.25 -32.20 -2.48
CA ARG A 972 -33.58 -31.03 -1.66
C ARG A 972 -32.99 -29.74 -2.21
N VAL A 973 -33.77 -28.68 -2.05
CA VAL A 973 -33.33 -27.30 -2.21
C VAL A 973 -33.61 -26.54 -0.91
N ALA A 974 -32.72 -25.65 -0.50
CA ALA A 974 -32.96 -24.72 0.58
C ALA A 974 -32.63 -23.29 0.16
N ALA A 975 -33.38 -22.33 0.68
CA ALA A 975 -33.16 -20.92 0.41
C ALA A 975 -33.50 -20.04 1.61
N SER A 976 -32.84 -18.88 1.66
CA SER A 976 -33.10 -17.86 2.66
C SER A 976 -33.73 -16.62 2.04
N SER A 977 -34.70 -16.03 2.72
CA SER A 977 -35.48 -14.89 2.22
C SER A 977 -35.38 -13.66 3.13
N ASP A 978 -35.84 -12.52 2.64
CA ASP A 978 -35.79 -11.23 3.35
C ASP A 978 -36.64 -11.19 4.63
N ASP A 979 -37.67 -12.03 4.71
CA ASP A 979 -38.50 -12.22 5.90
C ASP A 979 -37.79 -12.95 7.06
N GLY A 980 -36.51 -13.29 6.88
CA GLY A 980 -35.66 -13.93 7.88
C GLY A 980 -35.86 -15.44 8.02
N HIS A 981 -36.60 -16.06 7.10
CA HIS A 981 -36.78 -17.51 7.08
C HIS A 981 -35.69 -18.22 6.28
N VAL A 982 -35.40 -19.44 6.70
CA VAL A 982 -34.82 -20.49 5.86
C VAL A 982 -35.92 -21.49 5.57
N ARG A 983 -36.05 -21.88 4.32
CA ARG A 983 -37.05 -22.83 3.82
C ARG A 983 -36.35 -23.95 3.07
N ALA A 984 -36.84 -25.17 3.23
CA ALA A 984 -36.38 -26.34 2.50
C ALA A 984 -37.54 -27.02 1.79
N TRP A 985 -37.30 -27.46 0.56
CA TRP A 985 -38.29 -28.12 -0.27
C TRP A 985 -37.73 -29.40 -0.86
N HIS A 986 -38.64 -30.35 -1.10
CA HIS A 986 -38.36 -31.58 -1.80
C HIS A 986 -38.40 -31.36 -3.33
N LEU A 987 -37.41 -31.90 -4.04
CA LEU A 987 -37.34 -31.91 -5.50
C LEU A 987 -37.63 -33.31 -6.06
N PRO A 988 -38.33 -33.42 -7.21
CA PRO A 988 -38.78 -32.33 -8.10
C PRO A 988 -40.17 -31.76 -7.76
N SER A 989 -40.86 -32.24 -6.70
CA SER A 989 -42.26 -31.86 -6.42
C SER A 989 -42.45 -30.39 -6.05
N GLY A 990 -41.43 -29.73 -5.48
CA GLY A 990 -41.54 -28.37 -4.95
C GLY A 990 -42.33 -28.29 -3.63
N GLU A 991 -42.58 -29.43 -2.98
CA GLU A 991 -43.29 -29.49 -1.70
C GLU A 991 -42.40 -28.92 -0.58
N LEU A 992 -42.95 -28.01 0.22
CA LEU A 992 -42.24 -27.43 1.36
C LEU A 992 -42.10 -28.48 2.48
N GLU A 993 -40.88 -28.90 2.78
CA GLU A 993 -40.59 -29.86 3.87
C GLU A 993 -40.65 -29.15 5.22
N TRP A 994 -39.99 -28.00 5.35
CA TRP A 994 -39.99 -27.20 6.56
C TRP A 994 -39.61 -25.74 6.30
N GLN A 995 -40.00 -24.87 7.22
CA GLN A 995 -39.58 -23.48 7.26
C GLN A 995 -39.31 -23.03 8.70
N VAL A 996 -38.25 -22.26 8.90
CA VAL A 996 -37.86 -21.75 10.22
C VAL A 996 -37.51 -20.28 10.13
N ARG A 997 -38.13 -19.45 10.98
CA ARG A 997 -37.74 -18.05 11.17
C ARG A 997 -36.51 -17.99 12.05
N THR A 998 -35.39 -17.50 11.51
CA THR A 998 -34.11 -17.55 12.21
C THR A 998 -33.88 -16.33 13.11
N ASN A 999 -34.43 -15.16 12.76
CA ASN A 999 -34.09 -13.88 13.37
C ASN A 999 -32.57 -13.63 13.42
N ALA A 1000 -31.83 -14.11 12.41
CA ALA A 1000 -30.36 -14.14 12.40
C ALA A 1000 -29.73 -13.02 11.52
N GLY A 1001 -30.50 -11.98 11.21
CA GLY A 1001 -30.15 -11.01 10.17
C GLY A 1001 -30.17 -11.64 8.77
N ARG A 1002 -29.47 -11.00 7.82
CA ARG A 1002 -29.40 -11.47 6.43
C ARG A 1002 -28.55 -12.73 6.33
N ILE A 1003 -29.11 -13.80 5.77
CA ILE A 1003 -28.39 -15.04 5.48
C ILE A 1003 -27.88 -14.97 4.05
N ARG A 1004 -26.56 -15.01 3.87
CA ARG A 1004 -25.89 -14.74 2.58
C ARG A 1004 -25.31 -15.98 1.91
N CYS A 1005 -25.26 -17.10 2.64
CA CYS A 1005 -24.71 -18.35 2.17
C CYS A 1005 -25.36 -19.51 2.93
N LEU A 1006 -25.64 -20.58 2.20
CA LEU A 1006 -26.14 -21.84 2.71
C LEU A 1006 -25.24 -22.95 2.18
N ALA A 1007 -25.00 -23.99 2.97
CA ALA A 1007 -24.23 -25.16 2.58
C ALA A 1007 -24.87 -26.44 3.11
N PHE A 1008 -25.02 -27.45 2.25
CA PHE A 1008 -25.34 -28.81 2.66
C PHE A 1008 -24.05 -29.62 2.79
N ASN A 1009 -24.07 -30.64 3.64
CA ASN A 1009 -23.15 -31.77 3.46
C ASN A 1009 -23.63 -32.68 2.30
N THR A 1010 -22.81 -33.64 1.88
CA THR A 1010 -23.05 -34.42 0.64
C THR A 1010 -24.41 -35.14 0.61
N ASP A 1011 -24.87 -35.69 1.74
CA ASP A 1011 -26.15 -36.40 1.81
C ASP A 1011 -27.37 -35.49 2.04
N GLY A 1012 -27.15 -34.18 2.26
CA GLY A 1012 -28.20 -33.20 2.54
C GLY A 1012 -28.88 -33.39 3.91
N SER A 1013 -28.27 -34.11 4.84
CA SER A 1013 -28.80 -34.32 6.21
C SER A 1013 -28.53 -33.15 7.15
N LEU A 1014 -27.51 -32.33 6.86
CA LEU A 1014 -27.11 -31.16 7.65
C LEU A 1014 -27.05 -29.92 6.76
N LEU A 1015 -27.78 -28.87 7.16
CA LEU A 1015 -27.74 -27.55 6.53
C LEU A 1015 -27.02 -26.55 7.44
N ALA A 1016 -26.04 -25.84 6.89
CA ALA A 1016 -25.40 -24.70 7.53
C ALA A 1016 -25.83 -23.37 6.88
N ALA A 1017 -25.96 -22.32 7.69
CA ALA A 1017 -26.18 -20.95 7.22
C ALA A 1017 -25.18 -19.98 7.82
N ALA A 1018 -24.67 -19.06 7.00
CA ALA A 1018 -23.93 -17.88 7.45
C ALA A 1018 -24.91 -16.75 7.78
N CYS A 1019 -24.96 -16.32 9.04
CA CYS A 1019 -25.93 -15.35 9.52
C CYS A 1019 -25.32 -13.95 9.72
N GLY A 1020 -26.12 -12.93 9.40
CA GLY A 1020 -25.72 -11.52 9.51
C GLY A 1020 -25.50 -11.04 10.95
N ASP A 1021 -25.99 -11.77 11.95
CA ASP A 1021 -25.70 -11.55 13.37
C ASP A 1021 -24.29 -12.02 13.81
N GLY A 1022 -23.48 -12.55 12.87
CA GLY A 1022 -22.15 -13.07 13.16
C GLY A 1022 -22.13 -14.53 13.60
N SER A 1023 -23.26 -15.23 13.59
CA SER A 1023 -23.33 -16.67 13.86
C SER A 1023 -23.33 -17.51 12.58
N ALA A 1024 -22.92 -18.77 12.71
CA ALA A 1024 -23.30 -19.84 11.81
C ALA A 1024 -24.28 -20.77 12.50
N ARG A 1025 -25.34 -21.17 11.81
CA ARG A 1025 -26.42 -22.00 12.38
C ARG A 1025 -26.58 -23.29 11.60
N LEU A 1026 -26.82 -24.39 12.32
CA LEU A 1026 -26.89 -25.74 11.79
C LEU A 1026 -28.28 -26.34 12.02
N TRP A 1027 -28.90 -26.91 10.99
CA TRP A 1027 -30.18 -27.63 11.08
C TRP A 1027 -30.06 -29.03 10.49
N ASN A 1028 -30.83 -29.97 11.04
CA ASN A 1028 -30.97 -31.27 10.43
C ASN A 1028 -32.04 -31.28 9.32
N SER A 1029 -32.19 -32.42 8.65
CA SER A 1029 -33.18 -32.62 7.57
C SER A 1029 -34.63 -32.34 7.96
N ALA A 1030 -34.99 -32.40 9.25
CA ALA A 1030 -36.33 -32.11 9.75
C ALA A 1030 -36.53 -30.62 10.12
N GLY A 1031 -35.53 -29.77 9.91
CA GLY A 1031 -35.58 -28.36 10.27
C GLY A 1031 -35.33 -28.07 11.75
N HIS A 1032 -34.91 -29.06 12.54
CA HIS A 1032 -34.56 -28.85 13.94
C HIS A 1032 -33.16 -28.24 14.06
N LEU A 1033 -33.07 -27.08 14.70
CA LEU A 1033 -31.81 -26.38 14.98
C LEU A 1033 -30.92 -27.26 15.89
N GLN A 1034 -29.76 -27.63 15.37
CA GLN A 1034 -28.76 -28.42 16.09
C GLN A 1034 -27.81 -27.53 16.90
N ARG A 1035 -27.35 -26.42 16.32
CA ARG A 1035 -26.35 -25.56 16.95
C ARG A 1035 -26.34 -24.14 16.40
N VAL A 1036 -25.90 -23.20 17.25
CA VAL A 1036 -25.52 -21.83 16.89
C VAL A 1036 -24.06 -21.66 17.27
N ILE A 1037 -23.20 -21.39 16.29
CA ILE A 1037 -21.76 -21.25 16.44
C ILE A 1037 -21.40 -19.78 16.20
N PRO A 1038 -20.83 -19.05 17.17
CA PRO A 1038 -20.38 -17.69 16.94
C PRO A 1038 -19.12 -17.69 16.04
N ALA A 1039 -19.06 -16.78 15.06
CA ALA A 1039 -17.86 -16.55 14.26
C ALA A 1039 -16.85 -15.68 15.02
N ALA A 1040 -15.55 -15.81 14.70
CA ALA A 1040 -14.55 -14.86 15.15
C ALA A 1040 -14.52 -13.66 14.19
N GLY A 1041 -14.99 -12.51 14.67
CA GLY A 1041 -14.96 -11.24 13.93
C GLY A 1041 -16.18 -10.99 13.04
N GLY A 1042 -16.71 -9.77 13.15
CA GLY A 1042 -17.75 -9.22 12.27
C GLY A 1042 -19.01 -10.09 12.08
N TRP A 1043 -19.73 -9.82 10.99
CA TRP A 1043 -20.87 -10.60 10.53
C TRP A 1043 -20.40 -11.78 9.65
N SER A 1044 -21.10 -12.91 9.69
CA SER A 1044 -20.74 -14.10 8.90
C SER A 1044 -21.25 -13.95 7.46
N ARG A 1045 -20.37 -14.16 6.47
CA ARG A 1045 -20.67 -13.95 5.04
C ARG A 1045 -20.84 -15.25 4.26
N THR A 1046 -20.03 -16.26 4.57
CA THR A 1046 -19.95 -17.50 3.82
C THR A 1046 -19.64 -18.69 4.75
N VAL A 1047 -20.13 -19.87 4.39
CA VAL A 1047 -19.93 -21.11 5.14
C VAL A 1047 -19.66 -22.27 4.18
N ALA A 1048 -18.88 -23.24 4.62
CA ALA A 1048 -18.69 -24.51 3.91
C ALA A 1048 -18.64 -25.66 4.92
N LEU A 1049 -19.23 -26.80 4.55
CA LEU A 1049 -19.18 -28.03 5.32
C LEU A 1049 -18.22 -29.02 4.65
N THR A 1050 -17.56 -29.85 5.44
CA THR A 1050 -16.91 -31.05 4.89
C THR A 1050 -17.97 -32.03 4.37
N PRO A 1051 -17.62 -32.91 3.40
CA PRO A 1051 -18.57 -33.87 2.83
C PRO A 1051 -19.32 -34.72 3.88
N ASP A 1052 -18.62 -35.10 4.95
CA ASP A 1052 -19.14 -35.87 6.08
C ASP A 1052 -19.90 -35.02 7.14
N GLY A 1053 -19.88 -33.70 7.01
CA GLY A 1053 -20.53 -32.77 7.94
C GLY A 1053 -19.84 -32.63 9.31
N THR A 1054 -18.61 -33.10 9.50
CA THR A 1054 -17.90 -33.05 10.79
C THR A 1054 -17.26 -31.69 11.08
N ARG A 1055 -16.87 -30.95 10.05
CA ARG A 1055 -16.26 -29.61 10.18
C ARG A 1055 -17.03 -28.56 9.39
N LEU A 1056 -17.00 -27.34 9.93
CA LEU A 1056 -17.60 -26.14 9.37
C LEU A 1056 -16.53 -25.05 9.27
N ALA A 1057 -16.32 -24.54 8.07
CA ALA A 1057 -15.57 -23.30 7.86
C ALA A 1057 -16.55 -22.12 7.83
N ILE A 1058 -16.22 -21.03 8.53
CA ILE A 1058 -17.01 -19.80 8.59
C ILE A 1058 -16.12 -18.64 8.18
N GLY A 1059 -16.51 -17.91 7.15
CA GLY A 1059 -15.82 -16.71 6.66
C GLY A 1059 -16.58 -15.44 7.02
N SER A 1060 -15.86 -14.42 7.50
CA SER A 1060 -16.44 -13.16 7.95
C SER A 1060 -16.44 -12.06 6.88
N GLY A 1061 -17.21 -11.00 7.14
CA GLY A 1061 -17.15 -9.75 6.40
C GLY A 1061 -15.84 -8.95 6.57
N THR A 1062 -14.98 -9.34 7.51
CA THR A 1062 -13.71 -8.67 7.81
C THR A 1062 -12.48 -9.43 7.29
N GLY A 1063 -12.68 -10.60 6.68
CA GLY A 1063 -11.58 -11.41 6.09
C GLY A 1063 -11.07 -12.54 7.00
N THR A 1064 -11.56 -12.66 8.23
CA THR A 1064 -11.24 -13.77 9.13
C THR A 1064 -11.98 -15.04 8.73
N ILE A 1065 -11.30 -16.19 8.84
CA ILE A 1065 -11.89 -17.50 8.62
C ILE A 1065 -11.66 -18.35 9.87
N THR A 1066 -12.70 -19.00 10.37
CA THR A 1066 -12.58 -19.99 11.46
C THR A 1066 -13.07 -21.35 11.01
N ILE A 1067 -12.31 -22.38 11.35
CA ILE A 1067 -12.71 -23.78 11.19
C ILE A 1067 -13.15 -24.31 12.56
N ARG A 1068 -14.33 -24.92 12.59
CA ARG A 1068 -15.02 -25.37 13.80
C ARG A 1068 -15.49 -26.80 13.63
N GLU A 1069 -15.51 -27.56 14.71
CA GLU A 1069 -16.20 -28.85 14.73
C GLU A 1069 -17.73 -28.62 14.83
N THR A 1070 -18.53 -29.35 14.04
CA THR A 1070 -19.98 -29.15 13.99
C THR A 1070 -20.71 -29.64 15.23
N THR A 1071 -20.19 -30.68 15.88
CA THR A 1071 -20.79 -31.32 17.06
C THR A 1071 -20.55 -30.53 18.33
N THR A 1072 -19.33 -30.01 18.54
CA THR A 1072 -18.92 -29.29 19.76
C THR A 1072 -18.96 -27.77 19.59
N GLY A 1073 -18.73 -27.25 18.37
CA GLY A 1073 -18.55 -25.82 18.10
C GLY A 1073 -17.17 -25.27 18.49
N GLU A 1074 -16.25 -26.14 18.95
CA GLU A 1074 -14.90 -25.75 19.29
C GLU A 1074 -14.11 -25.35 18.04
N ALA A 1075 -13.26 -24.31 18.19
CA ALA A 1075 -12.41 -23.83 17.10
C ALA A 1075 -11.22 -24.78 16.94
N THR A 1076 -11.05 -25.32 15.74
CA THR A 1076 -9.89 -26.16 15.40
C THR A 1076 -8.76 -25.33 14.80
N SER A 1077 -9.10 -24.25 14.08
CA SER A 1077 -8.13 -23.36 13.42
C SER A 1077 -8.74 -21.98 13.17
N GLU A 1078 -7.91 -20.94 13.21
CA GLU A 1078 -8.26 -19.57 12.81
C GLU A 1078 -7.26 -19.12 11.74
N LEU A 1079 -7.78 -18.75 10.58
CA LEU A 1079 -6.99 -18.36 9.42
C LEU A 1079 -7.18 -16.85 9.19
N SER A 1080 -6.08 -16.12 9.25
CA SER A 1080 -6.04 -14.69 9.06
C SER A 1080 -5.17 -14.32 7.87
N GLY A 1081 -5.53 -13.25 7.15
CA GLY A 1081 -4.67 -12.62 6.16
C GLY A 1081 -5.39 -12.16 4.89
N HIS A 1082 -6.66 -12.50 4.71
CA HIS A 1082 -7.51 -11.75 3.78
C HIS A 1082 -7.78 -10.36 4.36
N THR A 1083 -7.67 -9.32 3.53
CA THR A 1083 -8.03 -7.94 3.88
C THR A 1083 -9.46 -7.59 3.41
N GLY A 1084 -9.95 -8.32 2.41
CA GLY A 1084 -11.34 -8.23 1.92
C GLY A 1084 -12.28 -9.22 2.61
N ARG A 1085 -13.60 -8.98 2.51
CA ARG A 1085 -14.61 -9.96 2.96
C ARG A 1085 -14.46 -11.29 2.22
N VAL A 1086 -14.68 -12.40 2.92
CA VAL A 1086 -14.58 -13.73 2.33
C VAL A 1086 -15.85 -14.02 1.50
N LEU A 1087 -15.68 -14.30 0.21
CA LEU A 1087 -16.78 -14.56 -0.73
C LEU A 1087 -17.10 -16.05 -0.84
N LEU A 1088 -16.05 -16.88 -0.86
CA LEU A 1088 -16.15 -18.32 -1.10
C LEU A 1088 -15.29 -19.08 -0.10
N LEU A 1089 -15.82 -20.21 0.36
CA LEU A 1089 -15.11 -21.26 1.07
C LEU A 1089 -15.45 -22.60 0.41
N GLY A 1090 -14.47 -23.50 0.33
CA GLY A 1090 -14.68 -24.84 -0.21
C GLY A 1090 -13.67 -25.82 0.35
N PHE A 1091 -14.15 -26.96 0.85
CA PHE A 1091 -13.28 -28.05 1.30
C PHE A 1091 -12.88 -28.93 0.13
N LEU A 1092 -11.61 -29.30 0.09
CA LEU A 1092 -11.09 -30.37 -0.75
C LEU A 1092 -10.20 -31.22 0.14
N ASP A 1093 -10.65 -32.43 0.43
CA ASP A 1093 -10.09 -33.31 1.46
C ASP A 1093 -9.99 -32.59 2.83
N ASN A 1094 -8.77 -32.46 3.38
CA ASN A 1094 -8.49 -31.78 4.64
C ASN A 1094 -8.03 -30.32 4.48
N HIS A 1095 -8.04 -29.81 3.25
CA HIS A 1095 -7.60 -28.45 2.93
C HIS A 1095 -8.79 -27.56 2.62
N LEU A 1096 -8.54 -26.25 2.66
CA LEU A 1096 -9.57 -25.24 2.43
C LEU A 1096 -9.15 -24.30 1.30
N VAL A 1097 -10.03 -24.13 0.31
CA VAL A 1097 -9.96 -23.02 -0.64
C VAL A 1097 -10.74 -21.85 -0.07
N SER A 1098 -10.21 -20.65 -0.21
CA SER A 1098 -10.94 -19.41 0.06
C SER A 1098 -10.71 -18.37 -1.02
N VAL A 1099 -11.72 -17.54 -1.29
CA VAL A 1099 -11.60 -16.37 -2.17
C VAL A 1099 -12.20 -15.17 -1.46
N ALA A 1100 -11.53 -14.01 -1.53
CA ALA A 1100 -11.97 -12.77 -0.92
C ALA A 1100 -12.21 -11.66 -1.94
N ALA A 1101 -12.94 -10.63 -1.53
CA ALA A 1101 -13.34 -9.51 -2.38
C ALA A 1101 -12.18 -8.62 -2.84
N ASN A 1102 -11.01 -8.71 -2.22
CA ASN A 1102 -9.77 -8.04 -2.65
C ASN A 1102 -9.07 -8.77 -3.82
N GLY A 1103 -9.76 -9.73 -4.45
CA GLY A 1103 -9.29 -10.52 -5.59
C GLY A 1103 -8.23 -11.56 -5.29
N THR A 1104 -8.02 -11.91 -4.02
CA THR A 1104 -7.12 -13.00 -3.62
C THR A 1104 -7.85 -14.34 -3.51
N ALA A 1105 -7.23 -15.37 -4.05
CA ALA A 1105 -7.57 -16.76 -3.82
C ALA A 1105 -6.44 -17.43 -3.04
N ARG A 1106 -6.79 -18.21 -2.02
CA ARG A 1106 -5.84 -18.86 -1.12
C ARG A 1106 -6.18 -20.31 -0.91
N TRP A 1107 -5.12 -21.11 -0.88
CA TRP A 1107 -5.16 -22.53 -0.56
C TRP A 1107 -4.49 -22.76 0.80
N TRP A 1108 -5.26 -23.31 1.74
CA TRP A 1108 -4.83 -23.48 3.12
C TRP A 1108 -4.56 -24.95 3.43
N GLY A 1109 -3.44 -25.20 4.08
CA GLY A 1109 -3.06 -26.50 4.62
C GLY A 1109 -4.01 -26.95 5.74
N PRO A 1110 -3.97 -28.25 6.12
CA PRO A 1110 -4.81 -28.80 7.17
C PRO A 1110 -4.56 -28.19 8.55
N THR A 1111 -3.37 -27.62 8.76
CA THR A 1111 -2.96 -26.95 10.01
C THR A 1111 -3.19 -25.45 9.99
N GLY A 1112 -3.72 -24.90 8.90
CA GLY A 1112 -4.03 -23.48 8.75
C GLY A 1112 -2.89 -22.62 8.18
N ASP A 1113 -1.80 -23.24 7.78
CA ASP A 1113 -0.71 -22.66 7.01
C ASP A 1113 -1.17 -22.28 5.59
N LEU A 1114 -0.68 -21.16 5.07
CA LEU A 1114 -0.95 -20.73 3.71
C LEU A 1114 -0.05 -21.52 2.74
N ALA A 1115 -0.63 -22.37 1.91
CA ALA A 1115 0.10 -23.23 0.98
C ALA A 1115 0.32 -22.57 -0.40
N ALA A 1116 -0.64 -21.75 -0.85
CA ALA A 1116 -0.50 -20.95 -2.07
C ALA A 1116 -1.45 -19.75 -2.04
N GLU A 1117 -1.04 -18.65 -2.69
CA GLU A 1117 -1.86 -17.47 -2.96
C GLU A 1117 -1.77 -17.09 -4.45
N VAL A 1118 -2.87 -16.59 -4.99
CA VAL A 1118 -2.87 -15.87 -6.26
C VAL A 1118 -3.81 -14.69 -6.17
N ARG A 1119 -3.39 -13.54 -6.72
CA ARG A 1119 -4.27 -12.37 -6.86
C ARG A 1119 -4.73 -12.27 -8.30
N VAL A 1120 -5.99 -12.57 -8.54
CA VAL A 1120 -6.53 -12.50 -9.90
C VAL A 1120 -6.89 -11.08 -10.26
N ASP A 1121 -7.39 -10.26 -9.34
CA ASP A 1121 -7.86 -8.89 -9.66
C ASP A 1121 -7.65 -7.97 -8.46
N ALA A 1122 -7.83 -6.67 -8.63
CA ALA A 1122 -7.90 -5.73 -7.51
C ALA A 1122 -9.19 -5.93 -6.70
N SER A 1123 -10.25 -6.44 -7.35
CA SER A 1123 -11.55 -6.64 -6.72
C SER A 1123 -12.33 -7.77 -7.37
N CYS A 1124 -13.06 -8.53 -6.55
CA CYS A 1124 -13.91 -9.62 -6.99
C CYS A 1124 -15.31 -9.54 -6.37
N GLN A 1125 -16.32 -9.94 -7.15
CA GLN A 1125 -17.73 -9.83 -6.80
C GLN A 1125 -18.34 -11.19 -6.46
N ALA A 1126 -17.89 -12.25 -7.13
CA ALA A 1126 -18.37 -13.60 -6.93
C ALA A 1126 -17.27 -14.64 -7.16
N ALA A 1127 -17.42 -15.80 -6.52
CA ALA A 1127 -16.56 -16.94 -6.77
C ALA A 1127 -17.32 -18.25 -6.49
N GLY A 1128 -16.92 -19.33 -7.15
CA GLY A 1128 -17.45 -20.67 -6.98
C GLY A 1128 -16.35 -21.73 -7.03
N PHE A 1129 -16.52 -22.83 -6.31
CA PHE A 1129 -15.57 -23.94 -6.27
C PHE A 1129 -16.20 -25.24 -6.79
N ASP A 1130 -15.54 -25.91 -7.73
CA ASP A 1130 -15.80 -27.29 -8.15
C ASP A 1130 -14.78 -28.21 -7.49
N PRO A 1131 -15.13 -28.93 -6.40
CA PRO A 1131 -14.19 -29.82 -5.71
C PRO A 1131 -13.79 -31.04 -6.56
N VAL A 1132 -14.64 -31.48 -7.50
CA VAL A 1132 -14.37 -32.68 -8.32
C VAL A 1132 -13.30 -32.39 -9.37
N ARG A 1133 -13.44 -31.26 -10.09
CA ARG A 1133 -12.42 -30.80 -11.05
C ARG A 1133 -11.30 -29.99 -10.40
N ARG A 1134 -11.45 -29.63 -9.12
CA ARG A 1134 -10.54 -28.79 -8.35
C ARG A 1134 -10.39 -27.40 -8.97
N ARG A 1135 -11.49 -26.85 -9.51
CA ARG A 1135 -11.51 -25.56 -10.18
C ARG A 1135 -12.14 -24.48 -9.31
N VAL A 1136 -11.51 -23.32 -9.25
CA VAL A 1136 -12.00 -22.10 -8.61
C VAL A 1136 -12.31 -21.10 -9.70
N THR A 1137 -13.57 -20.72 -9.84
CA THR A 1137 -13.98 -19.67 -10.76
C THR A 1137 -14.18 -18.39 -9.99
N ILE A 1138 -13.56 -17.32 -10.44
CA ILE A 1138 -13.57 -16.02 -9.79
C ILE A 1138 -14.04 -14.99 -10.81
N ALA A 1139 -15.10 -14.26 -10.48
CA ALA A 1139 -15.59 -13.15 -11.25
C ALA A 1139 -15.12 -11.83 -10.62
N GLY A 1140 -14.39 -11.06 -11.40
CA GLY A 1140 -13.81 -9.78 -11.02
C GLY A 1140 -14.12 -8.66 -11.99
N ALA A 1141 -13.48 -7.52 -11.76
CA ALA A 1141 -13.66 -6.34 -12.58
C ALA A 1141 -13.18 -6.56 -14.03
N THR A 1142 -12.14 -7.35 -14.20
CA THR A 1142 -11.48 -7.60 -15.48
C THR A 1142 -12.05 -8.78 -16.27
N GLY A 1143 -13.08 -9.44 -15.73
CA GLY A 1143 -13.73 -10.61 -16.35
C GLY A 1143 -13.80 -11.81 -15.40
N VAL A 1144 -13.95 -13.01 -15.97
CA VAL A 1144 -14.02 -14.26 -15.20
C VAL A 1144 -12.73 -15.06 -15.40
N THR A 1145 -12.13 -15.48 -14.30
CA THR A 1145 -10.88 -16.26 -14.27
C THR A 1145 -11.15 -17.61 -13.62
N VAL A 1146 -10.73 -18.69 -14.27
CA VAL A 1146 -10.84 -20.06 -13.74
C VAL A 1146 -9.45 -20.58 -13.42
N LEU A 1147 -9.24 -20.97 -12.17
CA LEU A 1147 -7.99 -21.48 -11.65
C LEU A 1147 -8.14 -22.95 -11.25
N THR A 1148 -7.07 -23.73 -11.35
CA THR A 1148 -7.00 -25.09 -10.83
C THR A 1148 -6.17 -25.11 -9.54
N VAL A 1149 -6.71 -25.75 -8.50
CA VAL A 1149 -6.05 -25.92 -7.20
C VAL A 1149 -4.96 -27.02 -7.30
N PRO A 1150 -3.76 -26.84 -6.70
CA PRO A 1150 -2.62 -27.78 -6.86
C PRO A 1150 -2.80 -29.17 -6.25
N ARG A 1151 -2.36 -30.22 -6.96
CA ARG A 1151 -2.59 -31.64 -6.57
C ARG A 1151 -1.90 -32.10 -5.28
N HIS A 1152 -0.77 -31.51 -4.88
CA HIS A 1152 -0.01 -31.92 -3.70
C HIS A 1152 0.72 -30.78 -3.00
N SER A 1153 0.68 -30.78 -1.67
CA SER A 1153 1.54 -30.03 -0.75
C SER A 1153 2.95 -30.66 -0.65
N SER A 1154 3.62 -30.95 -1.77
CA SER A 1154 4.95 -31.56 -1.74
C SER A 1154 6.09 -30.54 -1.51
N ARG A 1155 5.79 -29.36 -0.94
CA ARG A 1155 6.79 -28.30 -0.69
C ARG A 1155 6.87 -27.80 0.75
N ILE A 1156 6.32 -28.55 1.72
CA ILE A 1156 6.72 -28.35 3.12
C ILE A 1156 8.04 -29.12 3.32
N GLY A 1157 9.14 -28.49 2.93
CA GLY A 1157 10.49 -29.03 3.18
C GLY A 1157 11.55 -28.62 2.15
N ALA A 1158 11.99 -27.36 2.20
CA ALA A 1158 13.39 -26.96 1.96
C ALA A 1158 13.63 -25.59 2.60
#